data_AF-A0A7C1K252-F1
#
_entry.id   AF-A0A7C1K252-F1
#
_cell.length_a   1.000
_cell.length_b   1.000
_cell.length_c   1.000
_cell.angle_alpha   90.00
_cell.angle_beta   90.00
_cell.angle_gamma   90.00
#
_symmetry.space_group_name_H-M   'P 1'
#
loop_
_entity.id
_entity.type
_entity.pdbx_description
1 polymer ?
#
loop_
_entity_poly.entity_id
_entity_poly.type
_entity_poly.pdbx_seq_one_letter_code
_entity_poly.pdbx_strand_id
1 'polypeptide(L)'
;MRIAVAVFLCCTLPALSQTLQGRVVTREGDPAAGAVVSLEPVHKRIITSANGTYRFENLAPGRYLLTIGGIGYQPLRIPIELAAGDALDRTDTIGIEARTMSEVVVYGASRRLEKITDAPAAVSVILPQELDRATTHGQLPKALEHLQGVDVVQSGMNDFNVNTRGFNTSINRRVLVLIDGRDPSTPLLNLLEWNSLQQQMSDIRSIEVIRGPGSALYGANAYNGVINISTYAPRQVLGTRASVTGGEFNTLRANIRHAGAFDRWAYKITAGVSFQDQAWIHSRDTTAGGRLEYPGLARDVTGQVVWGRRVTSIDSLINAHRRAFLYTITARTDYDLSDAERITADVGYSRYGNEYFVNQTGRILIPNVEKPYARIAYNSNHLNIQGYWTRRVTPEPQIVLNAAATSAEKSDVVVFDAQWNDTFFGDKLRLIAGLQHSYEHVRTAVAGALAIIDPSELHNNFSGIYGQAEWALLPTLRLIGALRVDRSTFFETQLSPKGGIVWAPVAEHTFRFTVNRSFLRPSYPDLYRRSPAGAPVAFARIDSLVSAQTGVQRLGVQSLPQWNLGNPDVGVESAVSYEFGYKGIIGRSLYVTLDGYLNQRRNFISVPLGGLAPQVYRPVRYGNAQADSILRAELNKINPAYFDRLAYDRDGTPALIITPTNIAEVIERGVELGINYYLSDRLVATANAAWLDFRVVENKLPTQKIVPNTSPRRYNIGLSYSEPQRWDASIMLRYSDGFTWVAGLFEGFVPAYAVVNLNAGYFVSDDLRVSLNVFNLLDRPHYEIFGGTILRRYATLALSYELH
;
A
#
# COMPACT_ATOMS: atom_id res chain seq x y z
N MET A 1 -34.89 -71.85 18.74
CA MET A 1 -35.07 -70.71 17.82
C MET A 1 -34.40 -69.48 18.41
N ARG A 2 -33.16 -69.18 17.99
CA ARG A 2 -32.42 -67.93 18.24
C ARG A 2 -31.14 -67.93 17.35
N ILE A 3 -31.32 -67.31 16.18
CA ILE A 3 -30.39 -66.47 15.39
C ILE A 3 -28.90 -66.89 15.37
N ALA A 4 -28.45 -67.41 14.22
CA ALA A 4 -27.05 -67.41 13.81
C ALA A 4 -26.85 -66.27 12.80
N VAL A 5 -26.05 -65.27 13.19
CA VAL A 5 -25.63 -64.14 12.35
C VAL A 5 -24.45 -64.59 11.49
N ALA A 6 -24.59 -64.57 10.18
CA ALA A 6 -23.47 -64.68 9.25
C ALA A 6 -22.80 -63.31 9.10
N VAL A 7 -21.58 -63.19 9.61
CA VAL A 7 -20.71 -62.03 9.41
C VAL A 7 -20.09 -62.13 8.02
N PHE A 8 -20.52 -61.29 7.08
CA PHE A 8 -19.79 -61.05 5.84
C PHE A 8 -18.67 -60.05 6.14
N LEU A 9 -17.44 -60.55 6.31
CA LEU A 9 -16.23 -59.74 6.31
C LEU A 9 -15.99 -59.27 4.87
N CYS A 10 -16.42 -58.04 4.55
CA CYS A 10 -15.99 -57.39 3.31
C CYS A 10 -14.57 -56.87 3.53
N CYS A 11 -13.57 -57.64 3.10
CA CYS A 11 -12.20 -57.14 2.96
C CYS A 11 -12.20 -56.04 1.89
N THR A 12 -12.23 -54.78 2.30
CA THR A 12 -11.81 -53.67 1.45
C THR A 12 -10.30 -53.82 1.25
N LEU A 13 -9.88 -54.30 0.08
CA LEU A 13 -8.49 -54.19 -0.36
C LEU A 13 -8.09 -52.70 -0.28
N PRO A 14 -6.95 -52.34 0.35
CA PRO A 14 -6.45 -50.98 0.24
C PRO A 14 -6.22 -50.69 -1.24
N ALA A 15 -6.88 -49.65 -1.77
CA ALA A 15 -6.54 -49.14 -3.09
C ALA A 15 -5.06 -48.76 -3.07
N LEU A 16 -4.23 -49.49 -3.82
CA LEU A 16 -2.81 -49.19 -3.97
C LEU A 16 -2.67 -47.79 -4.59
N SER A 17 -2.27 -46.84 -3.76
CA SER A 17 -2.01 -45.45 -4.09
C SER A 17 -0.58 -45.32 -4.61
N GLN A 18 -0.40 -44.77 -5.82
CA GLN A 18 0.92 -44.57 -6.41
C GLN A 18 1.49 -43.20 -6.05
N THR A 19 2.82 -43.15 -5.95
CA THR A 19 3.57 -41.92 -5.72
C THR A 19 4.44 -41.60 -6.93
N LEU A 20 4.40 -40.35 -7.38
CA LEU A 20 5.31 -39.81 -8.39
C LEU A 20 6.09 -38.66 -7.76
N GLN A 21 7.38 -38.84 -7.54
CA GLN A 21 8.26 -37.81 -6.99
C GLN A 21 9.45 -37.55 -7.90
N GLY A 22 10.10 -36.41 -7.74
CA GLY A 22 11.28 -36.11 -8.53
C GLY A 22 11.92 -34.77 -8.25
N ARG A 23 12.97 -34.48 -8.99
CA ARG A 23 13.74 -33.24 -8.96
C ARG A 23 13.80 -32.62 -10.35
N VAL A 24 13.53 -31.33 -10.47
CA VAL A 24 13.68 -30.58 -11.71
C VAL A 24 14.95 -29.75 -11.62
N VAL A 25 15.80 -29.85 -12.64
CA VAL A 25 17.04 -29.08 -12.78
C VAL A 25 17.07 -28.34 -14.10
N THR A 26 17.78 -27.22 -14.19
CA THR A 26 18.00 -26.50 -15.46
C THR A 26 19.02 -27.24 -16.32
N ARG A 27 19.19 -26.82 -17.59
CA ARG A 27 20.25 -27.38 -18.47
C ARG A 27 21.66 -27.14 -17.91
N GLU A 28 21.82 -26.11 -17.10
CA GLU A 28 23.04 -25.75 -16.40
C GLU A 28 23.25 -26.58 -15.12
N GLY A 29 22.25 -27.37 -14.71
CA GLY A 29 22.28 -28.25 -13.53
C GLY A 29 21.74 -27.61 -12.25
N ASP A 30 21.27 -26.35 -12.31
CA ASP A 30 20.73 -25.63 -11.16
C ASP A 30 19.35 -26.18 -10.78
N PRO A 31 18.96 -26.20 -9.49
CA PRO A 31 17.60 -26.57 -9.10
C PRO A 31 16.57 -25.62 -9.74
N ALA A 32 15.60 -26.16 -10.46
CA ALA A 32 14.54 -25.37 -11.07
C ALA A 32 13.47 -25.02 -10.02
N ALA A 33 13.81 -24.17 -9.05
CA ALA A 33 12.92 -23.77 -7.97
C ALA A 33 11.74 -22.93 -8.48
N GLY A 34 10.54 -23.16 -7.95
CA GLY A 34 9.33 -22.44 -8.38
C GLY A 34 8.72 -22.90 -9.70
N ALA A 35 9.26 -23.95 -10.34
CA ALA A 35 8.67 -24.57 -11.52
C ALA A 35 7.34 -25.24 -11.17
N VAL A 36 6.34 -25.05 -12.01
CA VAL A 36 5.04 -25.71 -11.92
C VAL A 36 5.12 -27.07 -12.63
N VAL A 37 4.93 -28.13 -11.86
CA VAL A 37 4.79 -29.50 -12.34
C VAL A 37 3.30 -29.83 -12.34
N SER A 38 2.77 -30.33 -13.46
CA SER A 38 1.35 -30.64 -13.63
C SER A 38 1.16 -32.04 -14.21
N LEU A 39 0.08 -32.71 -13.81
CA LEU A 39 -0.22 -34.08 -14.18
C LEU A 39 -1.64 -34.18 -14.76
N GLU A 40 -1.74 -34.53 -16.05
CA GLU A 40 -3.01 -34.77 -16.74
C GLU A 40 -3.25 -36.28 -16.93
N PRO A 41 -4.51 -36.78 -16.89
CA PRO A 41 -5.78 -36.04 -16.84
C PRO A 41 -6.30 -35.74 -15.43
N VAL A 42 -5.52 -36.00 -14.37
CA VAL A 42 -6.00 -35.77 -12.98
C VAL A 42 -5.96 -34.30 -12.54
N HIS A 43 -5.50 -33.40 -13.41
CA HIS A 43 -5.42 -31.95 -13.20
C HIS A 43 -4.68 -31.54 -11.90
N LYS A 44 -3.79 -32.40 -11.38
CA LYS A 44 -2.98 -32.12 -10.19
C LYS A 44 -1.79 -31.23 -10.55
N ARG A 45 -1.40 -30.30 -9.67
CA ARG A 45 -0.26 -29.40 -9.88
C ARG A 45 0.53 -29.19 -8.59
N ILE A 46 1.85 -29.11 -8.70
CA ILE A 46 2.79 -28.82 -7.60
C ILE A 46 3.81 -27.79 -8.07
N ILE A 47 4.29 -26.96 -7.15
CA ILE A 47 5.42 -26.06 -7.38
C ILE A 47 6.65 -26.71 -6.78
N THR A 48 7.76 -26.75 -7.52
CA THR A 48 9.02 -27.29 -7.03
C THR A 48 9.56 -26.48 -5.86
N SER A 49 10.18 -27.18 -4.89
CA SER A 49 10.85 -26.57 -3.75
C SER A 49 12.08 -25.74 -4.17
N ALA A 50 12.72 -25.06 -3.22
CA ALA A 50 14.02 -24.40 -3.44
C ALA A 50 15.10 -25.36 -4.00
N ASN A 51 14.98 -26.66 -3.69
CA ASN A 51 15.90 -27.69 -4.16
C ASN A 51 15.42 -28.36 -5.47
N GLY A 52 14.38 -27.82 -6.10
CA GLY A 52 13.81 -28.31 -7.35
C GLY A 52 12.90 -29.53 -7.21
N THR A 53 12.54 -29.94 -5.99
CA THR A 53 11.81 -31.22 -5.77
C THR A 53 10.29 -31.09 -5.84
N TYR A 54 9.60 -32.14 -6.31
CA TYR A 54 8.13 -32.26 -6.37
C TYR A 54 7.66 -33.68 -6.00
N ARG A 55 6.40 -33.83 -5.55
CA ARG A 55 5.84 -35.13 -5.13
C ARG A 55 4.30 -35.21 -5.21
N PHE A 56 3.77 -36.00 -6.13
CA PHE A 56 2.36 -36.37 -6.21
C PHE A 56 2.10 -37.71 -5.51
N GLU A 57 1.05 -37.76 -4.69
CA GLU A 57 0.58 -38.98 -4.00
C GLU A 57 -0.86 -39.31 -4.42
N ASN A 58 -1.34 -40.51 -4.08
CA ASN A 58 -2.73 -40.92 -4.32
C ASN A 58 -3.09 -40.92 -5.81
N LEU A 59 -2.19 -41.45 -6.63
CA LEU A 59 -2.41 -41.65 -8.06
C LEU A 59 -2.93 -43.07 -8.33
N ALA A 60 -3.91 -43.20 -9.22
CA ALA A 60 -4.34 -44.50 -9.73
C ALA A 60 -3.33 -45.04 -10.76
N PRO A 61 -3.20 -46.36 -10.93
CA PRO A 61 -2.44 -46.91 -12.05
C PRO A 61 -2.98 -46.41 -13.39
N GLY A 62 -2.11 -45.99 -14.31
CA GLY A 62 -2.54 -45.45 -15.60
C GLY A 62 -1.49 -44.59 -16.29
N ARG A 63 -1.88 -44.03 -17.45
CA ARG A 63 -1.05 -43.12 -18.24
C ARG A 63 -1.34 -41.68 -17.88
N TYR A 64 -0.27 -40.93 -17.71
CA TYR A 64 -0.27 -39.52 -17.33
C TYR A 64 0.60 -38.73 -18.29
N LEU A 65 0.29 -37.44 -18.44
CA LEU A 65 1.18 -36.47 -19.05
C LEU A 65 1.72 -35.55 -17.94
N LEU A 66 3.01 -35.66 -17.65
CA LEU A 66 3.72 -34.76 -16.76
C LEU A 66 4.18 -33.54 -17.57
N THR A 67 3.62 -32.37 -17.26
CA THR A 67 4.08 -31.11 -17.84
C THR A 67 4.81 -30.30 -16.78
N ILE A 68 6.10 -30.10 -16.97
CA ILE A 68 6.98 -29.27 -16.14
C ILE A 68 7.17 -27.94 -16.88
N GLY A 69 6.90 -26.82 -16.23
CA GLY A 69 7.03 -25.49 -16.82
C GLY A 69 6.89 -24.42 -15.76
N GLY A 70 6.58 -23.19 -16.13
CA GLY A 70 6.40 -22.09 -15.19
C GLY A 70 7.37 -20.96 -15.50
N ILE A 71 7.23 -19.87 -14.74
CA ILE A 71 7.88 -18.58 -15.03
C ILE A 71 9.38 -18.78 -15.27
N GLY A 72 9.83 -18.59 -16.52
CA GLY A 72 11.24 -18.65 -16.90
C GLY A 72 11.73 -20.01 -17.40
N TYR A 73 10.86 -21.02 -17.56
CA TYR A 73 11.22 -22.36 -18.02
C TYR A 73 10.43 -22.80 -19.25
N GLN A 74 11.13 -23.32 -20.27
CA GLN A 74 10.52 -23.92 -21.45
C GLN A 74 9.69 -25.14 -21.04
N PRO A 75 8.38 -25.19 -21.37
CA PRO A 75 7.53 -26.30 -20.99
C PRO A 75 8.05 -27.65 -21.52
N LEU A 76 8.35 -28.55 -20.60
CA LEU A 76 8.74 -29.93 -20.84
C LEU A 76 7.54 -30.83 -20.61
N ARG A 77 7.14 -31.59 -21.63
CA ARG A 77 5.99 -32.52 -21.58
C ARG A 77 6.48 -33.95 -21.69
N ILE A 78 6.17 -34.76 -20.69
CA ILE A 78 6.69 -36.12 -20.54
C ILE A 78 5.54 -37.09 -20.28
N PRO A 79 5.29 -38.07 -21.17
CA PRO A 79 4.35 -39.13 -20.88
C PRO A 79 4.93 -40.05 -19.79
N ILE A 80 4.08 -40.43 -18.83
CA ILE A 80 4.41 -41.31 -17.70
C ILE A 80 3.37 -42.43 -17.64
N GLU A 81 3.81 -43.65 -17.38
CA GLU A 81 2.94 -44.79 -17.09
C GLU A 81 3.23 -45.26 -15.67
N LEU A 82 2.22 -45.28 -14.81
CA LEU A 82 2.32 -45.74 -13.42
C LEU A 82 1.60 -47.08 -13.29
N ALA A 83 2.30 -48.13 -12.89
CA ALA A 83 1.76 -49.44 -12.56
C ALA A 83 1.26 -49.51 -11.11
N ALA A 84 0.57 -50.60 -10.77
CA ALA A 84 0.04 -50.83 -9.43
C ALA A 84 1.17 -51.16 -8.44
N GLY A 85 1.41 -50.27 -7.47
CA GLY A 85 2.47 -50.35 -6.46
C GLY A 85 3.69 -49.46 -6.73
N ASP A 86 3.67 -48.64 -7.79
CA ASP A 86 4.79 -47.79 -8.19
C ASP A 86 5.01 -46.58 -7.25
N ALA A 87 6.28 -46.41 -6.89
CA ALA A 87 6.86 -45.16 -6.42
C ALA A 87 7.92 -44.71 -7.44
N LEU A 88 7.54 -43.84 -8.38
CA LEU A 88 8.44 -43.36 -9.42
C LEU A 88 9.22 -42.15 -8.93
N ASP A 89 10.54 -42.26 -8.82
CA ASP A 89 11.47 -41.16 -8.54
C ASP A 89 12.27 -40.80 -9.79
N ARG A 90 12.35 -39.51 -10.14
CA ARG A 90 12.96 -39.06 -11.40
C ARG A 90 13.63 -37.70 -11.29
N THR A 91 14.66 -37.47 -12.10
CA THR A 91 15.24 -36.12 -12.29
C THR A 91 15.02 -35.66 -13.71
N ASP A 92 14.42 -34.48 -13.87
CA ASP A 92 14.05 -33.91 -15.16
C ASP A 92 14.81 -32.62 -15.43
N THR A 93 15.43 -32.54 -16.60
CA THR A 93 16.16 -31.34 -17.03
C THR A 93 15.25 -30.45 -17.87
N ILE A 94 14.94 -29.25 -17.37
CA ILE A 94 14.11 -28.26 -18.06
C ILE A 94 14.98 -27.15 -18.67
N GLY A 95 14.63 -26.69 -19.86
CA GLY A 95 15.30 -25.54 -20.48
C GLY A 95 14.84 -24.24 -19.82
N ILE A 96 15.73 -23.25 -19.70
CA ILE A 96 15.33 -21.88 -19.36
C ILE A 96 14.76 -21.24 -20.62
N GLU A 97 13.58 -20.63 -20.53
CA GLU A 97 13.06 -19.78 -21.61
C GLU A 97 13.49 -18.35 -21.32
N ALA A 98 14.27 -17.75 -22.23
CA ALA A 98 14.62 -16.33 -22.20
C ALA A 98 13.38 -15.44 -22.54
N ARG A 99 12.29 -15.64 -21.81
CA ARG A 99 11.00 -14.94 -21.87
C ARG A 99 10.44 -14.77 -20.46
N THR A 100 11.25 -14.22 -19.56
CA THR A 100 11.04 -14.22 -18.10
C THR A 100 9.87 -13.35 -17.63
N MET A 101 9.34 -12.44 -18.46
CA MET A 101 8.27 -11.52 -18.05
C MET A 101 6.88 -11.86 -18.62
N SER A 102 6.77 -12.50 -19.79
CA SER A 102 5.46 -12.85 -20.38
C SER A 102 4.73 -13.98 -19.65
N GLU A 103 5.44 -14.75 -18.84
CA GLU A 103 4.89 -15.89 -18.11
C GLU A 103 4.52 -15.57 -16.66
N VAL A 104 4.94 -14.39 -16.16
CA VAL A 104 4.67 -13.97 -14.78
C VAL A 104 3.17 -14.00 -14.53
N VAL A 105 2.77 -14.67 -13.46
CA VAL A 105 1.37 -14.75 -13.05
C VAL A 105 1.12 -13.72 -11.96
N VAL A 106 0.00 -13.00 -12.10
CA VAL A 106 -0.45 -11.97 -11.18
C VAL A 106 -1.85 -12.28 -10.67
N TYR A 107 -2.18 -11.83 -9.47
CA TYR A 107 -3.51 -12.00 -8.87
C TYR A 107 -4.32 -10.69 -8.85
N GLY A 108 -3.67 -9.58 -8.53
CA GLY A 108 -4.35 -8.35 -8.10
C GLY A 108 -5.08 -7.59 -9.20
N ALA A 109 -4.84 -7.89 -10.47
CA ALA A 109 -5.55 -7.23 -11.58
C ALA A 109 -7.01 -7.70 -11.71
N SER A 110 -7.26 -8.97 -11.39
CA SER A 110 -8.56 -9.63 -11.59
C SER A 110 -9.04 -10.41 -10.36
N ARG A 111 -8.33 -10.36 -9.22
CA ARG A 111 -8.57 -11.20 -8.04
C ARG A 111 -8.57 -12.71 -8.36
N ARG A 112 -7.77 -13.11 -9.34
CA ARG A 112 -7.51 -14.49 -9.78
C ARG A 112 -6.15 -14.55 -10.44
N LEU A 113 -5.48 -15.70 -10.33
CA LEU A 113 -4.21 -15.93 -11.00
C LEU A 113 -4.37 -15.92 -12.53
N GLU A 114 -3.66 -15.01 -13.19
CA GLU A 114 -3.60 -14.89 -14.65
C GLU A 114 -2.21 -14.41 -15.10
N LYS A 115 -1.85 -14.61 -16.38
CA LYS A 115 -0.58 -14.09 -16.89
C LYS A 115 -0.61 -12.56 -16.88
N ILE A 116 0.53 -11.93 -16.60
CA ILE A 116 0.67 -10.47 -16.61
C ILE A 116 0.35 -9.90 -18.00
N THR A 117 0.59 -10.66 -19.07
CA THR A 117 0.23 -10.29 -20.45
C THR A 117 -1.27 -10.34 -20.70
N ASP A 118 -2.02 -11.13 -19.94
CA ASP A 118 -3.47 -11.24 -20.01
C ASP A 118 -4.18 -10.21 -19.11
N ALA A 119 -3.50 -9.73 -18.06
CA ALA A 119 -4.07 -8.83 -17.06
C ALA A 119 -4.70 -7.56 -17.67
N PRO A 120 -5.97 -7.23 -17.34
CA PRO A 120 -6.70 -6.08 -17.89
C PRO A 120 -6.38 -4.78 -17.15
N ALA A 121 -5.11 -4.56 -16.79
CA ALA A 121 -4.61 -3.38 -16.09
C ALA A 121 -3.11 -3.15 -16.36
N ALA A 122 -2.61 -1.97 -16.00
CA ALA A 122 -1.17 -1.72 -15.89
C ALA A 122 -0.67 -2.37 -14.60
N VAL A 123 0.16 -3.42 -14.73
CA VAL A 123 0.67 -4.19 -13.59
C VAL A 123 2.18 -4.21 -13.63
N SER A 124 2.79 -3.89 -12.50
CA SER A 124 4.21 -4.14 -12.22
C SER A 124 4.31 -5.19 -11.14
N VAL A 125 5.32 -6.06 -11.21
CA VAL A 125 5.53 -7.13 -10.23
C VAL A 125 6.98 -7.09 -9.79
N ILE A 126 7.20 -7.22 -8.48
CA ILE A 126 8.51 -7.51 -7.90
C ILE A 126 8.49 -8.98 -7.49
N LEU A 127 9.35 -9.75 -8.14
CA LEU A 127 9.47 -11.20 -7.95
C LEU A 127 10.36 -11.54 -6.73
N PRO A 128 10.28 -12.77 -6.19
CA PRO A 128 11.12 -13.21 -5.08
C PRO A 128 12.61 -12.91 -5.24
N GLN A 129 13.15 -13.17 -6.43
CA GLN A 129 14.57 -13.01 -6.72
C GLN A 129 15.00 -11.55 -6.77
N GLU A 130 14.08 -10.62 -7.06
CA GLU A 130 14.34 -9.19 -6.98
C GLU A 130 14.26 -8.70 -5.52
N LEU A 131 13.28 -9.22 -4.77
CA LEU A 131 13.14 -8.93 -3.34
C LEU A 131 14.39 -9.38 -2.58
N ASP A 132 14.89 -10.60 -2.79
CA ASP A 132 16.09 -11.08 -2.10
C ASP A 132 17.29 -10.13 -2.30
N ARG A 133 17.44 -9.46 -3.45
CA ARG A 133 18.51 -8.46 -3.69
C ARG A 133 18.23 -7.12 -3.04
N ALA A 134 16.97 -6.69 -3.08
CA ALA A 134 16.58 -5.32 -2.84
C ALA A 134 15.95 -5.08 -1.46
N THR A 135 15.97 -6.04 -0.52
CA THR A 135 15.13 -5.90 0.69
C THR A 135 15.80 -6.11 2.04
N THR A 136 17.10 -6.43 2.08
CA THR A 136 17.81 -6.65 3.36
C THR A 136 17.91 -5.38 4.21
N HIS A 137 17.69 -4.21 3.62
CA HIS A 137 17.60 -2.93 4.35
C HIS A 137 16.26 -2.70 5.08
N GLY A 138 15.23 -3.52 4.88
CA GLY A 138 14.01 -3.53 5.71
C GLY A 138 13.04 -2.34 5.54
N GLN A 139 13.02 -1.65 4.39
CA GLN A 139 12.10 -0.53 4.13
C GLN A 139 11.29 -0.77 2.84
N LEU A 140 10.15 -1.46 2.94
CA LEU A 140 9.37 -1.89 1.77
C LEU A 140 9.13 -0.81 0.69
N PRO A 141 8.77 0.44 1.02
CA PRO A 141 8.62 1.49 0.02
C PRO A 141 9.83 1.70 -0.91
N LYS A 142 11.06 1.47 -0.43
CA LYS A 142 12.27 1.59 -1.26
C LYS A 142 12.31 0.57 -2.40
N ALA A 143 11.74 -0.62 -2.22
CA ALA A 143 11.63 -1.60 -3.29
C ALA A 143 10.66 -1.14 -4.39
N LEU A 144 9.72 -0.24 -4.06
CA LEU A 144 8.71 0.26 -4.99
C LEU A 144 9.18 1.49 -5.80
N GLU A 145 10.22 2.20 -5.34
CA GLU A 145 10.70 3.47 -5.92
C GLU A 145 11.07 3.40 -7.41
N HIS A 146 11.43 2.21 -7.88
CA HIS A 146 11.93 1.99 -9.24
C HIS A 146 10.83 1.54 -10.20
N LEU A 147 9.66 1.18 -9.67
CA LEU A 147 8.54 0.72 -10.48
C LEU A 147 8.00 1.86 -11.35
N GLN A 148 7.68 1.50 -12.60
CA GLN A 148 7.09 2.40 -13.58
C GLN A 148 5.81 3.07 -13.01
N GLY A 149 5.67 4.39 -13.12
CA GLY A 149 4.45 5.12 -12.73
C GLY A 149 4.16 5.18 -11.21
N VAL A 150 5.01 4.59 -10.37
CA VAL A 150 4.91 4.64 -8.91
C VAL A 150 5.64 5.87 -8.38
N ASP A 151 4.97 6.59 -7.49
CA ASP A 151 5.55 7.68 -6.71
C ASP A 151 5.81 7.18 -5.29
N VAL A 152 7.06 7.23 -4.87
CA VAL A 152 7.42 7.02 -3.47
C VAL A 152 8.15 8.28 -3.04
N VAL A 153 7.61 8.94 -2.03
CA VAL A 153 8.21 10.14 -1.44
C VAL A 153 8.51 9.89 0.03
N GLN A 154 9.68 10.33 0.46
CA GLN A 154 10.19 10.15 1.81
C GLN A 154 10.32 11.51 2.52
N SER A 155 9.85 11.57 3.77
CA SER A 155 9.82 12.79 4.60
C SER A 155 10.64 12.69 5.88
N GLY A 156 11.03 11.48 6.26
CA GLY A 156 11.84 11.16 7.44
C GLY A 156 12.59 9.86 7.21
N MET A 157 13.30 9.37 8.23
CA MET A 157 14.09 8.14 8.07
C MET A 157 13.23 6.93 7.66
N ASN A 158 12.05 6.79 8.27
CA ASN A 158 11.10 5.70 7.98
C ASN A 158 9.69 6.20 7.59
N ASP A 159 9.53 7.49 7.29
CA ASP A 159 8.26 8.08 6.87
C ASP A 159 8.20 8.14 5.33
N PHE A 160 7.23 7.39 4.76
CA PHE A 160 7.05 7.20 3.33
C PHE A 160 5.59 7.39 2.94
N ASN A 161 5.37 7.98 1.76
CA ASN A 161 4.08 7.97 1.09
C ASN A 161 4.24 7.35 -0.29
N VAL A 162 3.38 6.37 -0.59
CA VAL A 162 3.37 5.66 -1.88
C VAL A 162 2.08 5.99 -2.61
N ASN A 163 2.20 6.30 -3.90
CA ASN A 163 1.10 6.65 -4.77
C ASN A 163 1.36 6.23 -6.21
N THR A 164 0.36 6.38 -7.06
CA THR A 164 0.46 6.26 -8.52
C THR A 164 -0.33 7.42 -9.14
N ARG A 165 0.11 7.90 -10.31
CA ARG A 165 -0.64 8.90 -11.12
C ARG A 165 -1.16 10.11 -10.31
N GLY A 166 -0.22 10.83 -9.69
CA GLY A 166 -0.45 12.15 -9.08
C GLY A 166 -1.44 12.22 -7.91
N PHE A 167 -1.67 13.46 -7.48
CA PHE A 167 -2.43 13.85 -6.29
C PHE A 167 -1.95 13.17 -5.01
N ASN A 168 -0.62 13.12 -4.87
CA ASN A 168 0.02 12.63 -3.66
C ASN A 168 -0.29 13.56 -2.48
N THR A 169 -0.21 13.03 -1.26
CA THR A 169 -0.39 13.79 -0.03
C THR A 169 0.53 13.19 1.02
N SER A 170 0.89 13.98 2.04
CA SER A 170 1.67 13.50 3.18
C SER A 170 0.96 12.41 4.01
N ILE A 171 -0.34 12.25 3.79
CA ILE A 171 -1.16 11.12 4.25
C ILE A 171 -1.78 10.55 2.99
N ASN A 172 -1.15 9.57 2.35
CA ASN A 172 -1.71 8.98 1.15
C ASN A 172 -2.63 7.78 1.45
N ARG A 173 -3.84 7.86 0.91
CA ARG A 173 -4.91 6.87 1.06
C ARG A 173 -5.54 6.46 -0.27
N ARG A 174 -4.93 6.85 -1.39
CA ARG A 174 -5.44 6.68 -2.75
C ARG A 174 -5.02 5.37 -3.40
N VAL A 175 -4.08 4.65 -2.77
CA VAL A 175 -3.66 3.32 -3.19
C VAL A 175 -4.00 2.35 -2.07
N LEU A 176 -4.82 1.34 -2.38
CA LEU A 176 -5.14 0.27 -1.44
C LEU A 176 -3.93 -0.65 -1.30
N VAL A 177 -3.55 -1.01 -0.09
CA VAL A 177 -2.48 -1.98 0.16
C VAL A 177 -3.05 -3.19 0.86
N LEU A 178 -2.72 -4.37 0.35
CA LEU A 178 -3.16 -5.66 0.89
C LEU A 178 -1.95 -6.51 1.20
N ILE A 179 -1.97 -7.17 2.36
CA ILE A 179 -1.01 -8.22 2.73
C ILE A 179 -1.80 -9.50 2.92
N ASP A 180 -1.61 -10.48 2.02
CA ASP A 180 -2.40 -11.72 1.97
C ASP A 180 -3.92 -11.44 2.03
N GLY A 181 -4.37 -10.37 1.36
CA GLY A 181 -5.76 -9.94 1.31
C GLY A 181 -6.25 -9.10 2.49
N ARG A 182 -5.41 -8.81 3.50
CA ARG A 182 -5.75 -7.95 4.65
C ARG A 182 -5.27 -6.52 4.41
N ASP A 183 -6.13 -5.53 4.70
CA ASP A 183 -5.75 -4.11 4.71
C ASP A 183 -5.10 -3.77 6.07
N PRO A 184 -3.82 -3.33 6.11
CA PRO A 184 -3.12 -2.96 7.35
C PRO A 184 -3.26 -1.47 7.71
N SER A 185 -4.08 -0.70 6.99
CA SER A 185 -4.28 0.73 7.22
C SER A 185 -5.05 1.02 8.52
N THR A 186 -4.89 2.25 9.01
CA THR A 186 -5.58 2.74 10.21
C THR A 186 -6.90 3.40 9.81
N PRO A 187 -8.04 3.13 10.47
CA PRO A 187 -9.33 3.65 10.04
C PRO A 187 -9.47 5.16 10.24
N LEU A 188 -8.89 5.75 11.29
CA LEU A 188 -9.02 7.18 11.59
C LEU A 188 -8.57 8.07 10.42
N LEU A 189 -7.35 7.84 9.93
CA LEU A 189 -6.77 8.61 8.83
C LEU A 189 -6.88 7.89 7.48
N ASN A 190 -7.32 6.63 7.47
CA ASN A 190 -7.28 5.74 6.32
C ASN A 190 -5.85 5.64 5.75
N LEU A 191 -4.86 5.57 6.64
CA LEU A 191 -3.43 5.73 6.34
C LEU A 191 -2.71 4.39 6.51
N LEU A 192 -1.82 4.08 5.57
CA LEU A 192 -0.84 3.03 5.76
C LEU A 192 0.42 3.56 6.46
N GLU A 193 0.75 2.96 7.60
CA GLU A 193 2.00 3.21 8.33
C GLU A 193 3.07 2.21 7.87
N TRP A 194 3.85 2.56 6.84
CA TRP A 194 4.83 1.67 6.20
C TRP A 194 5.91 1.12 7.12
N ASN A 195 6.29 1.87 8.16
CA ASN A 195 7.28 1.47 9.15
C ASN A 195 6.72 0.56 10.26
N SER A 196 5.42 0.25 10.21
CA SER A 196 4.72 -0.58 11.21
C SER A 196 4.36 -1.98 10.71
N LEU A 197 4.67 -2.28 9.45
CA LEU A 197 4.29 -3.55 8.82
C LEU A 197 4.86 -4.73 9.60
N GLN A 198 4.00 -5.69 9.93
CA GLN A 198 4.38 -6.88 10.71
C GLN A 198 5.19 -7.88 9.88
N GLN A 199 5.03 -7.88 8.55
CA GLN A 199 5.69 -8.80 7.64
C GLN A 199 7.14 -8.36 7.41
N GLN A 200 8.06 -9.28 7.65
CA GLN A 200 9.47 -9.09 7.32
C GLN A 200 9.67 -9.21 5.82
N MET A 201 10.60 -8.43 5.28
CA MET A 201 10.82 -8.43 3.84
C MET A 201 11.30 -9.78 3.30
N SER A 202 12.05 -10.55 4.09
CA SER A 202 12.48 -11.92 3.76
C SER A 202 11.34 -12.93 3.71
N ASP A 203 10.15 -12.56 4.18
CA ASP A 203 8.95 -13.39 4.13
C ASP A 203 7.98 -13.00 3.00
N ILE A 204 8.27 -11.90 2.31
CA ILE A 204 7.49 -11.46 1.15
C ILE A 204 7.92 -12.31 -0.05
N ARG A 205 6.93 -12.96 -0.67
CA ARG A 205 7.11 -13.74 -1.89
C ARG A 205 7.01 -12.85 -3.13
N SER A 206 6.02 -11.96 -3.18
CA SER A 206 5.83 -11.09 -4.33
C SER A 206 5.10 -9.82 -3.94
N ILE A 207 5.37 -8.74 -4.69
CA ILE A 207 4.62 -7.50 -4.61
C ILE A 207 4.08 -7.18 -6.00
N GLU A 208 2.77 -7.05 -6.13
CA GLU A 208 2.11 -6.64 -7.35
C GLU A 208 1.58 -5.21 -7.18
N VAL A 209 1.87 -4.33 -8.13
CA VAL A 209 1.40 -2.95 -8.14
C VAL A 209 0.54 -2.73 -9.38
N ILE A 210 -0.77 -2.59 -9.13
CA ILE A 210 -1.78 -2.30 -10.13
C ILE A 210 -1.97 -0.78 -10.17
N ARG A 211 -1.71 -0.18 -11.33
CA ARG A 211 -1.79 1.25 -11.55
C ARG A 211 -3.09 1.59 -12.27
N GLY A 212 -3.79 2.58 -11.75
CA GLY A 212 -5.13 2.98 -12.20
C GLY A 212 -6.24 2.47 -11.28
N PRO A 213 -7.48 2.92 -11.50
CA PRO A 213 -8.63 2.56 -10.68
C PRO A 213 -8.86 1.06 -10.48
N GLY A 214 -8.96 0.62 -9.23
CA GLY A 214 -9.27 -0.77 -8.84
C GLY A 214 -10.62 -0.95 -8.13
N SER A 215 -11.42 0.12 -7.94
CA SER A 215 -12.63 0.07 -7.11
C SER A 215 -13.68 -0.97 -7.54
N ALA A 216 -13.76 -1.34 -8.83
CA ALA A 216 -14.73 -2.35 -9.28
C ALA A 216 -14.55 -3.74 -8.62
N LEU A 217 -13.33 -4.08 -8.15
CA LEU A 217 -13.05 -5.34 -7.45
C LEU A 217 -12.72 -5.16 -5.97
N TYR A 218 -12.19 -3.99 -5.62
CA TYR A 218 -11.61 -3.72 -4.29
C TYR A 218 -12.38 -2.69 -3.46
N GLY A 219 -13.33 -1.96 -4.05
CA GLY A 219 -14.13 -0.95 -3.36
C GLY A 219 -13.38 0.36 -3.09
N ALA A 220 -13.63 0.94 -1.92
CA ALA A 220 -13.03 2.21 -1.52
C ALA A 220 -11.49 2.14 -1.51
N ASN A 221 -10.85 3.30 -1.69
CA ASN A 221 -9.39 3.50 -1.57
C ASN A 221 -8.53 2.87 -2.67
N ALA A 222 -9.06 1.95 -3.47
CA ALA A 222 -8.46 1.52 -4.74
C ALA A 222 -8.63 2.59 -5.84
N TYR A 223 -8.35 3.85 -5.48
CA TYR A 223 -8.68 5.04 -6.24
C TYR A 223 -7.70 5.27 -7.40
N ASN A 224 -6.40 5.22 -7.08
CA ASN A 224 -5.27 5.32 -8.00
C ASN A 224 -4.61 3.96 -8.29
N GLY A 225 -4.87 2.93 -7.47
CA GLY A 225 -4.23 1.62 -7.62
C GLY A 225 -4.42 0.68 -6.46
N VAL A 226 -3.82 -0.50 -6.58
CA VAL A 226 -3.73 -1.54 -5.55
C VAL A 226 -2.31 -2.05 -5.48
N ILE A 227 -1.77 -2.19 -4.27
CA ILE A 227 -0.52 -2.88 -3.99
C ILE A 227 -0.88 -4.17 -3.26
N ASN A 228 -0.67 -5.31 -3.90
CA ASN A 228 -0.94 -6.62 -3.35
C ASN A 228 0.39 -7.30 -2.96
N ILE A 229 0.60 -7.49 -1.66
CA ILE A 229 1.78 -8.14 -1.09
C ILE A 229 1.36 -9.55 -0.70
N SER A 230 2.09 -10.54 -1.21
CA SER A 230 1.90 -11.95 -0.85
C SER A 230 3.09 -12.47 -0.06
N THR A 231 2.82 -13.18 1.03
CA THR A 231 3.86 -13.85 1.82
C THR A 231 4.07 -15.30 1.36
N TYR A 232 5.18 -15.90 1.76
CA TYR A 232 5.41 -17.33 1.55
C TYR A 232 4.43 -18.18 2.38
N ALA A 233 3.90 -19.27 1.81
CA ALA A 233 3.25 -20.31 2.61
C ALA A 233 4.31 -21.10 3.41
N PRO A 234 4.00 -21.65 4.60
CA PRO A 234 4.96 -22.39 5.42
C PRO A 234 5.73 -23.49 4.66
N ARG A 235 5.02 -24.30 3.86
CA ARG A 235 5.63 -25.39 3.06
C ARG A 235 6.60 -24.91 1.98
N GLN A 236 6.56 -23.64 1.58
CA GLN A 236 7.46 -23.08 0.57
C GLN A 236 8.82 -22.67 1.16
N VAL A 237 8.92 -22.58 2.48
CA VAL A 237 10.08 -21.99 3.19
C VAL A 237 10.43 -22.75 4.46
N LEU A 238 10.35 -24.09 4.40
CA LEU A 238 10.72 -24.98 5.51
C LEU A 238 12.15 -24.71 6.00
N GLY A 239 12.36 -24.98 7.29
CA GLY A 239 13.63 -24.70 7.96
C GLY A 239 13.66 -23.31 8.60
N THR A 240 14.85 -22.84 8.90
CA THR A 240 15.07 -21.57 9.61
C THR A 240 15.86 -20.61 8.74
N ARG A 241 15.42 -19.36 8.62
CA ARG A 241 16.22 -18.26 8.04
C ARG A 241 16.44 -17.21 9.12
N ALA A 242 17.70 -16.85 9.34
CA ALA A 242 18.07 -15.74 10.21
C ALA A 242 18.78 -14.67 9.40
N SER A 243 18.61 -13.39 9.77
CA SER A 243 19.38 -12.31 9.18
C SER A 243 19.67 -11.22 10.21
N VAL A 244 20.86 -10.63 10.11
CA VAL A 244 21.26 -9.46 10.89
C VAL A 244 21.74 -8.38 9.93
N THR A 245 21.28 -7.15 10.12
CA THR A 245 21.65 -5.99 9.31
C THR A 245 22.22 -4.91 10.22
N GLY A 246 23.41 -4.41 9.89
CA GLY A 246 24.05 -3.26 10.51
C GLY A 246 24.28 -2.15 9.49
N GLY A 247 24.48 -0.91 9.92
CA GLY A 247 24.81 0.15 8.96
C GLY A 247 24.88 1.55 9.54
N GLU A 248 24.85 2.54 8.64
CA GLU A 248 24.81 3.96 8.98
C GLU A 248 23.64 4.26 9.94
N PHE A 249 23.79 5.35 10.71
CA PHE A 249 22.81 5.82 11.70
C PHE A 249 22.48 4.80 12.78
N ASN A 250 23.50 4.05 13.25
CA ASN A 250 23.37 3.02 14.27
C ASN A 250 22.22 2.02 13.96
N THR A 251 22.04 1.73 12.67
CA THR A 251 21.04 0.76 12.22
C THR A 251 21.44 -0.62 12.76
N LEU A 252 20.52 -1.28 13.44
CA LEU A 252 20.59 -2.68 13.79
C LEU A 252 19.23 -3.31 13.50
N ARG A 253 19.20 -4.37 12.69
CA ARG A 253 18.00 -5.17 12.46
C ARG A 253 18.34 -6.63 12.62
N ALA A 254 17.49 -7.40 13.27
CA ALA A 254 17.62 -8.84 13.37
C ALA A 254 16.27 -9.48 13.08
N ASN A 255 16.25 -10.49 12.22
CA ASN A 255 15.05 -11.17 11.79
C ASN A 255 15.29 -12.68 11.85
N ILE A 256 14.28 -13.43 12.27
CA ILE A 256 14.25 -14.88 12.20
C ILE A 256 12.89 -15.34 11.66
N ARG A 257 12.93 -16.33 10.76
CA ARG A 257 11.79 -17.09 10.28
C ARG A 257 12.07 -18.56 10.54
N HIS A 258 11.12 -19.29 11.08
CA HIS A 258 11.17 -20.75 11.15
C HIS A 258 9.85 -21.33 10.63
N ALA A 259 9.93 -22.34 9.77
CA ALA A 259 8.77 -23.06 9.29
C ALA A 259 8.96 -24.58 9.34
N GLY A 260 7.88 -25.29 9.65
CA GLY A 260 7.82 -26.74 9.71
C GLY A 260 6.53 -27.26 9.13
N ALA A 261 6.50 -28.55 8.80
CA ALA A 261 5.30 -29.23 8.34
C ALA A 261 5.26 -30.67 8.85
N PHE A 262 4.05 -31.16 9.14
CA PHE A 262 3.79 -32.53 9.56
C PHE A 262 2.38 -32.94 9.08
N ASP A 263 2.31 -34.04 8.33
CA ASP A 263 1.05 -34.49 7.69
C ASP A 263 0.37 -33.34 6.92
N ARG A 264 -0.89 -33.02 7.23
CA ARG A 264 -1.70 -31.95 6.63
C ARG A 264 -1.44 -30.57 7.22
N TRP A 265 -0.65 -30.48 8.29
CA TRP A 265 -0.34 -29.23 8.97
C TRP A 265 0.99 -28.65 8.49
N ALA A 266 1.05 -27.33 8.37
CA ALA A 266 2.31 -26.60 8.21
C ALA A 266 2.24 -25.29 8.99
N TYR A 267 3.33 -24.90 9.65
CA TYR A 267 3.39 -23.69 10.46
C TYR A 267 4.62 -22.84 10.12
N LYS A 268 4.51 -21.53 10.31
CA LYS A 268 5.60 -20.57 10.14
C LYS A 268 5.51 -19.51 11.22
N ILE A 269 6.64 -19.19 11.84
CA ILE A 269 6.79 -18.10 12.81
C ILE A 269 7.87 -17.15 12.30
N THR A 270 7.60 -15.85 12.33
CA THR A 270 8.57 -14.79 12.02
C THR A 270 8.70 -13.86 13.22
N ALA A 271 9.91 -13.50 13.64
CA ALA A 271 10.14 -12.51 14.69
C ALA A 271 11.28 -11.57 14.30
N GLY A 272 11.11 -10.27 14.53
CA GLY A 272 12.04 -9.26 14.02
C GLY A 272 12.12 -8.03 14.90
N VAL A 273 13.32 -7.47 15.01
CA VAL A 273 13.60 -6.22 15.72
C VAL A 273 14.40 -5.29 14.82
N SER A 274 14.13 -3.99 14.92
CA SER A 274 14.84 -2.95 14.19
C SER A 274 15.05 -1.75 15.09
N PHE A 275 16.25 -1.21 15.09
CA PHE A 275 16.62 0.03 15.76
C PHE A 275 17.41 0.91 14.79
N GLN A 276 17.12 2.21 14.79
CA GLN A 276 17.80 3.14 13.91
C GLN A 276 17.75 4.56 14.49
N ASP A 277 18.84 5.30 14.42
CA ASP A 277 18.84 6.70 14.79
C ASP A 277 18.18 7.55 13.70
N GLN A 278 17.28 8.44 14.12
CA GLN A 278 16.60 9.47 13.32
C GLN A 278 17.58 10.61 12.95
N ALA A 279 18.71 10.28 12.32
CA ALA A 279 19.86 11.17 12.17
C ALA A 279 19.59 12.45 11.35
N TRP A 280 18.50 12.49 10.59
CA TRP A 280 18.11 13.66 9.79
C TRP A 280 17.19 14.62 10.55
N ILE A 281 16.74 14.27 11.76
CA ILE A 281 15.82 15.10 12.55
C ILE A 281 16.61 16.02 13.50
N HIS A 282 16.26 17.30 13.51
CA HIS A 282 16.77 18.30 14.44
C HIS A 282 15.70 19.34 14.78
N SER A 283 15.94 20.11 15.84
CA SER A 283 15.04 21.15 16.31
C SER A 283 14.88 22.27 15.29
N ARG A 284 13.62 22.57 14.95
CA ARG A 284 13.20 23.76 14.21
C ARG A 284 12.78 24.89 15.16
N ASP A 285 13.05 24.78 16.46
CA ASP A 285 12.80 25.86 17.42
C ASP A 285 13.88 26.94 17.30
N THR A 286 13.68 27.83 16.33
CA THR A 286 14.55 29.00 16.09
C THR A 286 14.63 29.98 17.27
N THR A 287 13.75 29.88 18.28
CA THR A 287 13.81 30.73 19.49
C THR A 287 14.77 30.18 20.54
N ALA A 288 15.12 28.89 20.44
CA ALA A 288 15.98 28.18 21.37
C ALA A 288 17.26 27.61 20.71
N GLY A 289 17.73 28.23 19.61
CA GLY A 289 18.97 27.85 18.94
C GLY A 289 18.82 26.77 17.85
N GLY A 290 17.61 26.26 17.62
CA GLY A 290 17.29 25.42 16.47
C GLY A 290 17.34 26.18 15.14
N ARG A 291 17.24 25.45 14.02
CA ARG A 291 17.27 26.05 12.67
C ARG A 291 16.28 25.36 11.75
N LEU A 292 15.78 26.10 10.77
CA LEU A 292 15.00 25.53 9.68
C LEU A 292 15.96 24.94 8.64
N GLU A 293 15.65 23.76 8.14
CA GLU A 293 16.41 23.07 7.09
C GLU A 293 16.43 23.85 5.78
N TYR A 294 15.30 24.50 5.47
CA TYR A 294 15.10 25.33 4.30
C TYR A 294 13.98 26.35 4.56
N PRO A 295 13.91 27.46 3.79
CA PRO A 295 12.89 28.48 3.97
C PRO A 295 11.46 27.95 3.79
N GLY A 296 10.52 28.51 4.56
CA GLY A 296 9.08 28.19 4.48
C GLY A 296 8.61 27.06 5.39
N LEU A 297 9.51 26.46 6.17
CA LEU A 297 9.15 25.48 7.20
C LEU A 297 8.51 26.14 8.42
N ALA A 298 7.50 25.49 8.99
CA ALA A 298 6.97 25.85 10.29
C ALA A 298 8.00 25.56 11.39
N ARG A 299 8.12 26.48 12.35
CA ARG A 299 8.95 26.26 13.55
C ARG A 299 8.33 25.23 14.46
N ASP A 300 9.19 24.51 15.18
CA ASP A 300 8.73 23.80 16.37
C ASP A 300 8.45 24.82 17.48
N VAL A 301 7.52 24.49 18.37
CA VAL A 301 7.14 25.31 19.52
C VAL A 301 7.23 24.47 20.79
N THR A 302 7.57 25.09 21.91
CA THR A 302 7.57 24.47 23.23
C THR A 302 6.24 24.73 23.95
N GLY A 303 6.08 24.13 25.13
CA GLY A 303 4.95 24.37 26.02
C GLY A 303 3.80 23.39 25.89
N GLN A 304 3.89 22.40 24.99
CA GLN A 304 3.01 21.24 24.99
C GLN A 304 3.07 20.54 26.36
N VAL A 305 1.93 20.13 26.89
CA VAL A 305 1.87 19.28 28.09
C VAL A 305 1.62 17.85 27.65
N VAL A 306 2.59 16.98 27.85
CA VAL A 306 2.57 15.58 27.42
C VAL A 306 3.07 14.73 28.58
N TRP A 307 2.35 13.64 28.88
CA TRP A 307 2.66 12.76 30.02
C TRP A 307 2.75 13.50 31.36
N GLY A 308 1.91 14.51 31.56
CA GLY A 308 1.91 15.36 32.76
C GLY A 308 3.12 16.28 32.89
N ARG A 309 3.97 16.39 31.86
CA ARG A 309 5.17 17.22 31.83
C ARG A 309 5.09 18.24 30.71
N ARG A 310 5.56 19.46 30.97
CA ARG A 310 5.67 20.50 29.94
C ARG A 310 6.94 20.28 29.13
N VAL A 311 6.83 20.25 27.81
CA VAL A 311 7.98 20.24 26.89
C VAL A 311 8.65 21.61 26.95
N THR A 312 9.88 21.67 27.47
CA THR A 312 10.66 22.91 27.63
C THR A 312 11.79 23.05 26.62
N SER A 313 12.19 21.96 25.97
CA SER A 313 13.24 21.94 24.95
C SER A 313 12.91 20.90 23.88
N ILE A 314 12.87 21.33 22.62
CA ILE A 314 12.67 20.44 21.47
C ILE A 314 13.90 19.58 21.22
N ASP A 315 15.11 20.11 21.42
CA ASP A 315 16.34 19.31 21.29
C ASP A 315 16.39 18.18 22.31
N SER A 316 16.00 18.45 23.57
CA SER A 316 15.92 17.40 24.60
C SER A 316 14.88 16.35 24.26
N LEU A 317 13.73 16.76 23.71
CA LEU A 317 12.68 15.84 23.26
C LEU A 317 13.18 14.97 22.10
N ILE A 318 13.85 15.57 21.11
CA ILE A 318 14.42 14.86 19.97
C ILE A 318 15.48 13.86 20.42
N ASN A 319 16.39 14.28 21.31
CA ASN A 319 17.42 13.41 21.86
C ASN A 319 16.83 12.23 22.64
N ALA A 320 15.76 12.45 23.41
CA ALA A 320 15.07 11.38 24.14
C ALA A 320 14.39 10.35 23.20
N HIS A 321 14.00 10.76 22.01
CA HIS A 321 13.34 9.92 20.99
C HIS A 321 14.20 9.79 19.74
N ARG A 322 15.53 9.82 19.90
CA ARG A 322 16.46 9.82 18.76
C ARG A 322 16.50 8.46 18.05
N ARG A 323 16.26 7.39 18.79
CA ARG A 323 16.38 6.02 18.29
C ARG A 323 15.00 5.42 18.06
N ALA A 324 14.61 5.32 16.79
CA ALA A 324 13.43 4.58 16.36
C ALA A 324 13.57 3.09 16.66
N PHE A 325 12.45 2.46 16.97
CA PHE A 325 12.38 1.02 17.19
C PHE A 325 11.17 0.41 16.49
N LEU A 326 11.30 -0.86 16.11
CA LEU A 326 10.21 -1.70 15.63
C LEU A 326 10.45 -3.12 16.15
N TYR A 327 9.43 -3.69 16.77
CA TYR A 327 9.34 -5.10 17.15
C TYR A 327 8.20 -5.73 16.36
N THR A 328 8.43 -6.92 15.80
CA THR A 328 7.43 -7.66 15.03
C THR A 328 7.46 -9.13 15.42
N ILE A 329 6.28 -9.74 15.47
CA ILE A 329 6.12 -11.18 15.53
C ILE A 329 4.88 -11.58 14.73
N THR A 330 4.98 -12.62 13.92
CA THR A 330 3.84 -13.25 13.25
C THR A 330 3.92 -14.76 13.40
N ALA A 331 2.77 -15.40 13.45
CA ALA A 331 2.64 -16.84 13.41
C ALA A 331 1.51 -17.20 12.46
N ARG A 332 1.75 -18.19 11.59
CA ARG A 332 0.81 -18.70 10.61
C ARG A 332 0.78 -20.22 10.70
N THR A 333 -0.42 -20.79 10.60
CA THR A 333 -0.63 -22.22 10.40
C THR A 333 -1.55 -22.44 9.21
N ASP A 334 -1.20 -23.42 8.39
CA ASP A 334 -1.94 -23.88 7.23
C ASP A 334 -2.35 -25.34 7.49
N TYR A 335 -3.63 -25.65 7.26
CA TYR A 335 -4.17 -27.00 7.27
C TYR A 335 -4.73 -27.33 5.89
N ASP A 336 -4.09 -28.30 5.22
CA ASP A 336 -4.49 -28.76 3.90
C ASP A 336 -5.64 -29.79 4.03
N LEU A 337 -6.84 -29.40 3.58
CA LEU A 337 -7.99 -30.31 3.50
C LEU A 337 -7.81 -31.28 2.32
N SER A 338 -7.26 -30.76 1.22
CA SER A 338 -6.86 -31.47 0.01
C SER A 338 -5.74 -30.69 -0.72
N ASP A 339 -5.25 -31.21 -1.85
CA ASP A 339 -4.26 -30.50 -2.69
C ASP A 339 -4.75 -29.13 -3.19
N ALA A 340 -6.08 -28.92 -3.24
CA ALA A 340 -6.71 -27.72 -3.77
C ALA A 340 -7.45 -26.89 -2.71
N GLU A 341 -7.49 -27.34 -1.45
CA GLU A 341 -8.27 -26.70 -0.38
C GLU A 341 -7.45 -26.55 0.89
N ARG A 342 -7.43 -25.33 1.43
CA ARG A 342 -6.63 -24.99 2.60
C ARG A 342 -7.39 -24.09 3.56
N ILE A 343 -7.21 -24.33 4.85
CA ILE A 343 -7.53 -23.38 5.91
C ILE A 343 -6.22 -22.74 6.38
N THR A 344 -6.18 -21.41 6.44
CA THR A 344 -5.06 -20.66 6.99
C THR A 344 -5.53 -19.87 8.21
N ALA A 345 -4.77 -19.91 9.29
CA ALA A 345 -4.94 -19.02 10.43
C ALA A 345 -3.61 -18.30 10.70
N ASP A 346 -3.66 -16.98 10.83
CA ASP A 346 -2.49 -16.16 11.07
C ASP A 346 -2.75 -15.05 12.09
N VAL A 347 -1.77 -14.82 12.96
CA VAL A 347 -1.76 -13.77 13.97
C VAL A 347 -0.47 -12.99 13.87
N GLY A 348 -0.51 -11.72 14.24
CA GLY A 348 0.71 -10.93 14.33
C GLY A 348 0.57 -9.71 15.22
N TYR A 349 1.72 -9.18 15.60
CA TYR A 349 1.86 -8.02 16.46
C TYR A 349 3.06 -7.20 15.99
N SER A 350 2.87 -5.89 15.88
CA SER A 350 3.98 -4.95 15.82
C SER A 350 3.87 -3.88 16.90
N ARG A 351 5.02 -3.45 17.40
CA ARG A 351 5.18 -2.29 18.26
C ARG A 351 6.30 -1.41 17.71
N TYR A 352 5.99 -0.16 17.42
CA TYR A 352 6.97 0.78 16.85
C TYR A 352 6.87 2.15 17.52
N GLY A 353 7.92 2.94 17.43
CA GLY A 353 7.95 4.23 18.09
C GLY A 353 9.23 5.03 17.89
N ASN A 354 9.26 6.21 18.50
CA ASN A 354 10.27 7.25 18.32
C ASN A 354 10.43 7.69 16.85
N GLU A 355 9.29 7.85 16.16
CA GLU A 355 9.24 8.16 14.74
C GLU A 355 8.72 9.57 14.48
N TYR A 356 9.28 10.25 13.49
CA TYR A 356 8.88 11.59 13.10
C TYR A 356 8.20 11.57 11.74
N PHE A 357 6.93 11.93 11.74
CA PHE A 357 6.11 12.01 10.53
C PHE A 357 5.84 13.46 10.17
N VAL A 358 5.64 13.71 8.88
CA VAL A 358 5.15 15.00 8.41
C VAL A 358 3.77 14.80 7.83
N ASN A 359 2.80 15.59 8.28
CA ASN A 359 1.47 15.61 7.69
C ASN A 359 0.97 17.03 7.43
N GLN A 360 -0.26 17.16 6.89
CA GLN A 360 -0.86 18.44 6.52
C GLN A 360 -1.00 19.45 7.68
N THR A 361 -0.92 18.97 8.93
CA THR A 361 -1.05 19.81 10.14
C THR A 361 0.29 20.13 10.79
N GLY A 362 1.37 19.43 10.43
CA GLY A 362 2.63 19.58 11.15
C GLY A 362 3.60 18.42 11.07
N ARG A 363 4.72 18.58 11.81
CA ARG A 363 5.66 17.51 12.11
C ARG A 363 5.25 16.86 13.43
N ILE A 364 5.09 15.54 13.43
CA ILE A 364 4.50 14.77 14.54
C ILE A 364 5.52 13.76 15.04
N LEU A 365 5.75 13.75 16.35
CA LEU A 365 6.46 12.67 17.03
C LEU A 365 5.44 11.58 17.43
N ILE A 366 5.67 10.35 16.95
CA ILE A 366 4.96 9.15 17.36
C ILE A 366 5.86 8.37 18.33
N PRO A 367 5.60 8.45 19.64
CA PRO A 367 6.45 7.84 20.65
C PRO A 367 6.31 6.31 20.69
N ASN A 368 5.08 5.79 20.58
CA ASN A 368 4.79 4.37 20.73
C ASN A 368 3.40 4.03 20.14
N VAL A 369 3.33 2.97 19.33
CA VAL A 369 2.10 2.43 18.74
C VAL A 369 2.16 0.91 18.72
N GLU A 370 1.03 0.27 19.01
CA GLU A 370 0.87 -1.19 19.00
C GLU A 370 -0.22 -1.62 18.00
N LYS A 371 0.07 -2.66 17.21
CA LYS A 371 -0.81 -3.14 16.13
C LYS A 371 -0.93 -4.67 16.09
N PRO A 372 -1.77 -5.28 16.94
CA PRO A 372 -2.11 -6.69 16.82
C PRO A 372 -3.12 -6.94 15.69
N TYR A 373 -3.07 -8.14 15.12
CA TYR A 373 -4.07 -8.64 14.19
C TYR A 373 -4.27 -10.16 14.32
N ALA A 374 -5.42 -10.63 13.86
CA ALA A 374 -5.73 -12.04 13.66
C ALA A 374 -6.52 -12.23 12.36
N ARG A 375 -6.30 -13.33 11.65
CA ARG A 375 -6.97 -13.68 10.40
C ARG A 375 -7.22 -15.18 10.34
N ILE A 376 -8.35 -15.55 9.75
CA ILE A 376 -8.67 -16.91 9.32
C ILE A 376 -9.16 -16.86 7.87
N ALA A 377 -8.74 -17.83 7.07
CA ALA A 377 -9.12 -17.95 5.67
C ALA A 377 -9.35 -19.41 5.28
N TYR A 378 -10.31 -19.64 4.39
CA TYR A 378 -10.46 -20.86 3.62
C TYR A 378 -10.25 -20.51 2.15
N ASN A 379 -9.39 -21.25 1.48
CA ASN A 379 -9.05 -21.04 0.07
C ASN A 379 -9.23 -22.34 -0.70
N SER A 380 -9.96 -22.27 -1.81
CA SER A 380 -10.03 -23.31 -2.82
C SER A 380 -9.92 -22.73 -4.23
N ASN A 381 -9.90 -23.60 -5.24
CA ASN A 381 -9.90 -23.19 -6.64
C ASN A 381 -11.07 -22.26 -7.00
N HIS A 382 -12.24 -22.47 -6.37
CA HIS A 382 -13.46 -21.75 -6.71
C HIS A 382 -13.92 -20.79 -5.61
N LEU A 383 -13.73 -21.15 -4.35
CA LEU A 383 -14.27 -20.41 -3.22
C LEU A 383 -13.14 -19.94 -2.29
N ASN A 384 -13.12 -18.65 -2.01
CA ASN A 384 -12.17 -18.03 -1.10
C ASN A 384 -12.94 -17.21 -0.09
N ILE A 385 -12.73 -17.48 1.20
CA ILE A 385 -13.40 -16.80 2.30
C ILE A 385 -12.33 -16.39 3.30
N GLN A 386 -12.38 -15.18 3.80
CA GLN A 386 -11.53 -14.75 4.90
C GLN A 386 -12.25 -13.82 5.87
N GLY A 387 -11.86 -13.92 7.13
CA GLY A 387 -12.22 -12.98 8.18
C GLY A 387 -10.96 -12.50 8.88
N TYR A 388 -10.86 -11.21 9.19
CA TYR A 388 -9.75 -10.69 9.97
C TYR A 388 -10.18 -9.58 10.92
N TRP A 389 -9.40 -9.45 11.99
CA TRP A 389 -9.45 -8.35 12.93
C TRP A 389 -8.08 -7.68 13.01
N THR A 390 -8.05 -6.35 12.99
CA THR A 390 -6.86 -5.54 13.22
C THR A 390 -7.16 -4.46 14.24
N ARG A 391 -6.18 -4.15 15.08
CA ARG A 391 -6.27 -3.04 16.01
C ARG A 391 -5.07 -2.12 15.87
N ARG A 392 -5.27 -0.84 16.16
CA ARG A 392 -4.21 0.12 16.41
C ARG A 392 -4.45 0.78 17.77
N VAL A 393 -3.41 0.82 18.60
CA VAL A 393 -3.43 1.53 19.88
C VAL A 393 -2.25 2.48 19.94
N THR A 394 -2.50 3.68 20.41
CA THR A 394 -1.49 4.67 20.78
C THR A 394 -1.40 4.70 22.31
N PRO A 395 -0.50 3.94 22.97
CA PRO A 395 -0.40 3.91 24.44
C PRO A 395 0.01 5.25 25.03
N GLU A 396 0.72 6.06 24.24
CA GLU A 396 1.25 7.37 24.60
C GLU A 396 0.83 8.40 23.55
N PRO A 397 0.33 9.58 23.94
CA PRO A 397 -0.11 10.60 23.00
C PRO A 397 1.00 11.02 22.04
N GLN A 398 0.65 11.14 20.77
CA GLN A 398 1.49 11.73 19.73
C GLN A 398 1.58 13.24 19.94
N ILE A 399 2.73 13.83 19.60
CA ILE A 399 3.03 15.24 19.85
C ILE A 399 3.15 15.97 18.52
N VAL A 400 2.36 17.03 18.32
CA VAL A 400 2.54 17.95 17.20
C VAL A 400 3.63 18.95 17.57
N LEU A 401 4.73 18.99 16.83
CA LEU A 401 5.89 19.79 17.22
C LEU A 401 5.70 21.28 16.94
N ASN A 402 4.90 21.65 15.95
CA ASN A 402 4.63 23.04 15.56
C ASN A 402 3.36 23.64 16.20
N ALA A 403 2.70 22.93 17.12
CA ALA A 403 1.52 23.43 17.82
C ALA A 403 1.39 22.85 19.24
N ALA A 404 0.67 23.53 20.12
CA ALA A 404 0.32 23.02 21.44
C ALA A 404 -0.82 21.98 21.39
N ALA A 405 -0.59 20.88 20.68
CA ALA A 405 -1.59 19.85 20.42
C ALA A 405 -1.02 18.43 20.57
N THR A 406 -1.88 17.52 21.01
CA THR A 406 -1.61 16.08 21.08
C THR A 406 -2.74 15.31 20.41
N SER A 407 -2.44 14.09 19.96
CA SER A 407 -3.44 13.17 19.40
C SER A 407 -3.17 11.75 19.83
N ALA A 408 -4.23 10.96 20.00
CA ALA A 408 -4.12 9.54 20.19
C ALA A 408 -5.29 8.83 19.50
N GLU A 409 -5.11 7.54 19.26
CA GLU A 409 -6.12 6.70 18.64
C GLU A 409 -6.13 5.32 19.29
N LYS A 410 -7.32 4.79 19.51
CA LYS A 410 -7.57 3.36 19.67
C LYS A 410 -8.64 2.96 18.67
N SER A 411 -8.30 2.06 17.77
CA SER A 411 -9.22 1.62 16.73
C SER A 411 -9.17 0.13 16.47
N ASP A 412 -10.31 -0.40 16.06
CA ASP A 412 -10.56 -1.80 15.76
C ASP A 412 -11.25 -1.89 14.40
N VAL A 413 -10.80 -2.80 13.54
CA VAL A 413 -11.42 -3.11 12.26
C VAL A 413 -11.64 -4.60 12.18
N VAL A 414 -12.87 -5.01 11.88
CA VAL A 414 -13.24 -6.40 11.59
C VAL A 414 -13.73 -6.46 10.15
N VAL A 415 -13.22 -7.41 9.36
CA VAL A 415 -13.59 -7.57 7.95
C VAL A 415 -13.94 -9.02 7.68
N PHE A 416 -14.99 -9.22 6.88
CA PHE A 416 -15.34 -10.47 6.23
C PHE A 416 -15.32 -10.24 4.70
N ASP A 417 -14.66 -11.14 3.96
CA ASP A 417 -14.63 -11.13 2.50
C ASP A 417 -14.87 -12.57 2.00
N ALA A 418 -15.78 -12.71 1.04
CA ALA A 418 -16.06 -13.97 0.38
C ALA A 418 -16.09 -13.75 -1.14
N GLN A 419 -15.39 -14.62 -1.86
CA GLN A 419 -15.24 -14.57 -3.30
C GLN A 419 -15.43 -15.96 -3.89
N TRP A 420 -16.30 -16.05 -4.88
CA TRP A 420 -16.44 -17.19 -5.75
C TRP A 420 -15.92 -16.87 -7.15
N ASN A 421 -15.31 -17.86 -7.81
CA ASN A 421 -14.87 -17.75 -9.18
C ASN A 421 -15.00 -19.08 -9.93
N ASP A 422 -15.33 -19.02 -11.21
CA ASP A 422 -15.41 -20.21 -12.06
C ASP A 422 -15.30 -19.89 -13.56
N THR A 423 -15.22 -20.94 -14.37
CA THR A 423 -15.06 -20.89 -15.82
C THR A 423 -16.15 -21.69 -16.53
N PHE A 424 -16.67 -21.16 -17.63
CA PHE A 424 -17.78 -21.73 -18.39
C PHE A 424 -17.45 -21.80 -19.88
N PHE A 425 -18.18 -22.68 -20.59
CA PHE A 425 -18.10 -22.84 -22.05
C PHE A 425 -16.70 -23.17 -22.58
N GLY A 426 -15.95 -24.04 -21.86
CA GLY A 426 -14.57 -24.38 -22.21
C GLY A 426 -13.63 -23.18 -22.08
N ASP A 427 -13.60 -22.57 -20.88
CA ASP A 427 -12.80 -21.38 -20.52
C ASP A 427 -13.10 -20.08 -21.28
N LYS A 428 -14.14 -20.05 -22.12
CA LYS A 428 -14.51 -18.85 -22.88
C LYS A 428 -15.09 -17.75 -22.00
N LEU A 429 -15.81 -18.11 -20.93
CA LEU A 429 -16.36 -17.14 -19.98
C LEU A 429 -15.78 -17.43 -18.60
N ARG A 430 -15.22 -16.41 -17.96
CA ARG A 430 -14.80 -16.46 -16.56
C ARG A 430 -15.67 -15.52 -15.75
N LEU A 431 -16.17 -15.99 -14.63
CA LEU A 431 -16.99 -15.21 -13.72
C LEU A 431 -16.33 -15.16 -12.34
N ILE A 432 -16.41 -13.98 -11.73
CA ILE A 432 -16.06 -13.73 -10.33
C ILE A 432 -17.25 -13.02 -9.70
N ALA A 433 -17.63 -13.45 -8.51
CA ALA A 433 -18.63 -12.76 -7.70
C ALA A 433 -18.14 -12.74 -6.25
N GLY A 434 -18.40 -11.66 -5.54
CA GLY A 434 -18.03 -11.61 -4.14
C GLY A 434 -18.76 -10.55 -3.36
N LEU A 435 -18.59 -10.65 -2.05
CA LEU A 435 -19.11 -9.70 -1.09
C LEU A 435 -18.07 -9.43 -0.01
N GLN A 436 -18.16 -8.24 0.56
CA GLN A 436 -17.28 -7.81 1.62
C GLN A 436 -18.08 -6.99 2.62
N HIS A 437 -17.80 -7.17 3.90
CA HIS A 437 -18.35 -6.36 4.97
C HIS A 437 -17.23 -5.99 5.95
N SER A 438 -17.18 -4.74 6.38
CA SER A 438 -16.31 -4.28 7.45
C SER A 438 -17.06 -3.48 8.50
N TYR A 439 -16.62 -3.66 9.74
CA TYR A 439 -17.01 -2.89 10.90
C TYR A 439 -15.77 -2.20 11.46
N GLU A 440 -15.81 -0.88 11.56
CA GLU A 440 -14.73 -0.05 12.08
C GLU A 440 -15.18 0.67 13.36
N HIS A 441 -14.35 0.67 14.38
CA HIS A 441 -14.56 1.37 15.65
C HIS A 441 -13.36 2.25 15.95
N VAL A 442 -13.57 3.55 16.18
CA VAL A 442 -12.50 4.54 16.36
C VAL A 442 -12.77 5.40 17.59
N ARG A 443 -11.75 5.53 18.45
CA ARG A 443 -11.75 6.44 19.61
C ARG A 443 -10.50 7.32 19.63
N THR A 444 -10.67 8.60 19.94
CA THR A 444 -9.54 9.56 20.00
C THR A 444 -9.27 10.19 21.36
N ALA A 445 -10.24 10.18 22.26
CA ALA A 445 -10.05 10.56 23.66
C ALA A 445 -9.42 9.41 24.46
N VAL A 446 -8.16 9.09 24.16
CA VAL A 446 -7.42 7.98 24.78
C VAL A 446 -6.01 8.41 25.18
N ALA A 447 -5.36 7.66 26.07
CA ALA A 447 -4.00 7.94 26.54
C ALA A 447 -3.78 9.37 27.10
N GLY A 448 -4.86 10.02 27.57
CA GLY A 448 -4.83 11.40 28.06
C GLY A 448 -4.74 12.48 26.97
N ALA A 449 -4.82 12.11 25.68
CA ALA A 449 -4.95 13.07 24.59
C ALA A 449 -6.36 13.68 24.54
N LEU A 450 -6.45 14.90 24.01
CA LEU A 450 -7.73 15.50 23.67
C LEU A 450 -8.38 14.74 22.51
N ALA A 451 -9.70 14.64 22.53
CA ALA A 451 -10.46 14.15 21.38
C ALA A 451 -10.17 15.06 20.16
N ILE A 452 -9.93 14.44 19.00
CA ILE A 452 -9.78 15.16 17.74
C ILE A 452 -10.96 14.95 16.80
N ILE A 453 -11.92 14.12 17.19
CA ILE A 453 -13.22 13.93 16.55
C ILE A 453 -14.34 14.12 17.58
N ASP A 454 -15.52 14.51 17.10
CA ASP A 454 -16.73 14.73 17.89
C ASP A 454 -17.96 14.08 17.23
N PRO A 455 -18.60 13.07 17.87
CA PRO A 455 -18.24 12.49 19.16
C PRO A 455 -16.86 11.81 19.16
N SER A 456 -16.25 11.68 20.34
CA SER A 456 -14.88 11.15 20.51
C SER A 456 -14.72 9.66 20.18
N GLU A 457 -15.85 8.98 19.96
CA GLU A 457 -16.02 7.57 19.63
C GLU A 457 -17.01 7.42 18.47
N LEU A 458 -16.62 6.70 17.43
CA LEU A 458 -17.41 6.53 16.20
C LEU A 458 -17.33 5.09 15.68
N HIS A 459 -18.40 4.67 15.02
CA HIS A 459 -18.54 3.33 14.42
C HIS A 459 -18.97 3.47 12.95
N ASN A 460 -18.41 2.64 12.07
CA ASN A 460 -18.75 2.61 10.66
C ASN A 460 -19.04 1.18 10.22
N ASN A 461 -20.13 0.99 9.47
CA ASN A 461 -20.39 -0.24 8.74
C ASN A 461 -20.21 0.04 7.25
N PHE A 462 -19.40 -0.78 6.59
CA PHE A 462 -19.15 -0.67 5.15
C PHE A 462 -19.37 -2.04 4.50
N SER A 463 -20.24 -2.11 3.50
CA SER A 463 -20.57 -3.35 2.81
C SER A 463 -20.47 -3.16 1.30
N GLY A 464 -19.89 -4.12 0.61
CA GLY A 464 -19.82 -4.11 -0.85
C GLY A 464 -20.17 -5.46 -1.45
N ILE A 465 -20.83 -5.44 -2.61
CA ILE A 465 -21.07 -6.62 -3.46
C ILE A 465 -20.50 -6.30 -4.84
N TYR A 466 -19.77 -7.25 -5.41
CA TYR A 466 -19.09 -7.06 -6.69
C TYR A 466 -19.16 -8.30 -7.57
N GLY A 467 -18.98 -8.09 -8.87
CA GLY A 467 -18.78 -9.17 -9.84
C GLY A 467 -18.01 -8.70 -11.07
N GLN A 468 -17.33 -9.65 -11.71
CA GLN A 468 -16.60 -9.46 -12.96
C GLN A 468 -16.87 -10.63 -13.90
N ALA A 469 -17.06 -10.31 -15.17
CA ALA A 469 -17.14 -11.25 -16.27
C ALA A 469 -16.02 -10.96 -17.28
N GLU A 470 -15.28 -12.00 -17.65
CA GLU A 470 -14.29 -11.96 -18.73
C GLU A 470 -14.72 -12.93 -19.82
N TRP A 471 -14.98 -12.40 -21.01
CA TRP A 471 -15.43 -13.20 -22.14
C TRP A 471 -14.37 -13.19 -23.24
N ALA A 472 -13.74 -14.34 -23.49
CA ALA A 472 -12.93 -14.59 -24.67
C ALA A 472 -13.82 -14.73 -25.91
N LEU A 473 -14.17 -13.58 -26.50
CA LEU A 473 -14.97 -13.48 -27.71
C LEU A 473 -14.28 -14.18 -28.90
N LEU A 474 -12.95 -14.04 -28.97
CA LEU A 474 -12.06 -14.77 -29.88
C LEU A 474 -10.85 -15.29 -29.09
N PRO A 475 -10.05 -16.24 -29.61
CA PRO A 475 -8.81 -16.67 -28.95
C PRO A 475 -7.84 -15.52 -28.64
N THR A 476 -7.89 -14.44 -29.43
CA THR A 476 -7.03 -13.25 -29.33
C THR A 476 -7.73 -12.05 -28.69
N LEU A 477 -9.04 -12.11 -28.42
CA LEU A 477 -9.82 -10.94 -28.00
C LEU A 477 -10.70 -11.27 -26.79
N ARG A 478 -10.48 -10.56 -25.69
CA ARG A 478 -11.26 -10.67 -24.46
C ARG A 478 -11.98 -9.36 -24.15
N LEU A 479 -13.24 -9.48 -23.74
CA LEU A 479 -14.04 -8.40 -23.18
C LEU A 479 -14.13 -8.56 -21.66
N ILE A 480 -14.05 -7.47 -20.93
CA ILE A 480 -14.16 -7.44 -19.47
C ILE A 480 -15.28 -6.49 -19.08
N GLY A 481 -16.17 -6.95 -18.20
CA GLY A 481 -17.17 -6.13 -17.54
C GLY A 481 -17.17 -6.41 -16.04
N ALA A 482 -17.12 -5.37 -15.22
CA ALA A 482 -17.22 -5.51 -13.78
C ALA A 482 -18.09 -4.42 -13.16
N LEU A 483 -18.72 -4.74 -12.04
CA LEU A 483 -19.58 -3.84 -11.30
C LEU A 483 -19.44 -4.09 -9.81
N ARG A 484 -19.39 -3.00 -9.04
CA ARG A 484 -19.48 -3.05 -7.57
C ARG A 484 -20.43 -2.00 -7.03
N VAL A 485 -21.17 -2.37 -6.00
CA VAL A 485 -22.02 -1.48 -5.20
C VAL A 485 -21.47 -1.47 -3.77
N ASP A 486 -21.12 -0.30 -3.25
CA ASP A 486 -20.64 -0.10 -1.87
C ASP A 486 -21.61 0.78 -1.08
N ARG A 487 -21.97 0.36 0.13
CA ARG A 487 -22.82 1.09 1.08
C ARG A 487 -22.03 1.38 2.36
N SER A 488 -22.14 2.60 2.88
CA SER A 488 -21.56 3.03 4.15
C SER A 488 -22.61 3.66 5.06
N THR A 489 -22.35 3.72 6.36
CA THR A 489 -23.09 4.56 7.30
C THR A 489 -22.70 6.05 7.20
N PHE A 490 -21.55 6.38 6.63
CA PHE A 490 -21.01 7.75 6.62
C PHE A 490 -21.15 8.50 5.30
N PHE A 491 -21.41 7.80 4.20
CA PHE A 491 -21.55 8.42 2.89
C PHE A 491 -22.51 7.63 2.00
N GLU A 492 -23.00 8.30 0.97
CA GLU A 492 -23.96 7.74 0.01
C GLU A 492 -23.44 6.50 -0.71
N THR A 493 -24.36 5.64 -1.13
CA THR A 493 -24.06 4.41 -1.87
C THR A 493 -23.27 4.72 -3.14
N GLN A 494 -22.18 3.99 -3.37
CA GLN A 494 -21.30 4.18 -4.52
C GLN A 494 -21.40 3.03 -5.52
N LEU A 495 -21.44 3.37 -6.80
CA LEU A 495 -21.40 2.42 -7.92
C LEU A 495 -20.07 2.51 -8.65
N SER A 496 -19.34 1.41 -8.80
CA SER A 496 -18.03 1.36 -9.46
C SER A 496 -18.05 0.41 -10.66
N PRO A 497 -18.50 0.86 -11.85
CA PRO A 497 -18.41 0.07 -13.09
C PRO A 497 -16.99 0.06 -13.68
N LYS A 498 -16.68 -1.02 -14.39
CA LYS A 498 -15.49 -1.18 -15.23
C LYS A 498 -15.86 -1.91 -16.52
N GLY A 499 -15.33 -1.41 -17.63
CA GLY A 499 -15.38 -2.05 -18.93
C GLY A 499 -13.99 -2.10 -19.55
N GLY A 500 -13.67 -3.16 -20.28
CA GLY A 500 -12.36 -3.29 -20.90
C GLY A 500 -12.32 -4.24 -22.10
N ILE A 501 -11.31 -4.04 -22.93
CA ILE A 501 -10.96 -4.88 -24.05
C ILE A 501 -9.48 -5.23 -23.91
N VAL A 502 -9.15 -6.51 -24.03
CA VAL A 502 -7.77 -7.01 -24.11
C VAL A 502 -7.64 -7.76 -25.43
N TRP A 503 -6.74 -7.28 -26.29
CA TRP A 503 -6.51 -7.83 -27.62
C TRP A 503 -5.05 -8.23 -27.78
N ALA A 504 -4.81 -9.54 -27.94
CA ALA A 504 -3.51 -10.14 -28.16
C ALA A 504 -3.48 -10.79 -29.56
N PRO A 505 -3.27 -10.01 -30.64
CA PRO A 505 -3.29 -10.54 -32.02
C PRO A 505 -2.27 -11.65 -32.24
N VAL A 506 -1.15 -11.60 -31.51
CA VAL A 506 -0.12 -12.64 -31.40
C VAL A 506 0.33 -12.73 -29.94
N ALA A 507 0.92 -13.86 -29.55
CA ALA A 507 1.23 -14.15 -28.14
C ALA A 507 2.21 -13.14 -27.50
N GLU A 508 3.09 -12.54 -28.29
CA GLU A 508 4.11 -11.59 -27.84
C GLU A 508 3.61 -10.16 -27.66
N HIS A 509 2.40 -9.81 -28.14
CA HIS A 509 1.92 -8.43 -28.15
C HIS A 509 0.48 -8.35 -27.65
N THR A 510 0.26 -7.60 -26.58
CA THR A 510 -1.07 -7.36 -26.02
C THR A 510 -1.37 -5.87 -25.97
N PHE A 511 -2.56 -5.50 -26.43
CA PHE A 511 -3.16 -4.19 -26.30
C PHE A 511 -4.32 -4.26 -25.31
N ARG A 512 -4.50 -3.21 -24.51
CA ARG A 512 -5.62 -3.06 -23.60
C ARG A 512 -6.25 -1.68 -23.76
N PHE A 513 -7.56 -1.64 -23.61
CA PHE A 513 -8.30 -0.40 -23.40
C PHE A 513 -9.29 -0.62 -22.25
N THR A 514 -9.30 0.27 -21.26
CA THR A 514 -10.21 0.16 -20.10
C THR A 514 -10.84 1.51 -19.77
N VAL A 515 -12.09 1.45 -19.30
CA VAL A 515 -12.84 2.57 -18.74
C VAL A 515 -13.37 2.16 -17.38
N ASN A 516 -13.05 2.94 -16.33
CA ASN A 516 -13.30 2.54 -14.96
C ASN A 516 -13.75 3.76 -14.14
N ARG A 517 -14.69 3.58 -13.21
CA ARG A 517 -14.98 4.56 -12.16
C ARG A 517 -14.41 4.07 -10.81
N SER A 518 -13.66 4.92 -10.13
CA SER A 518 -13.25 4.72 -8.73
C SER A 518 -13.71 5.86 -7.83
N PHE A 519 -13.63 5.61 -6.53
CA PHE A 519 -13.91 6.61 -5.52
C PHE A 519 -12.97 6.49 -4.32
N LEU A 520 -12.78 7.63 -3.65
CA LEU A 520 -12.06 7.74 -2.39
C LEU A 520 -13.05 8.19 -1.30
N ARG A 521 -13.13 7.43 -0.21
CA ARG A 521 -13.98 7.79 0.92
C ARG A 521 -13.38 8.95 1.73
N PRO A 522 -14.21 9.84 2.31
CA PRO A 522 -13.77 10.78 3.34
C PRO A 522 -13.19 10.05 4.56
N SER A 523 -12.30 10.72 5.30
CA SER A 523 -11.72 10.20 6.54
C SER A 523 -12.60 10.61 7.72
N TYR A 524 -12.39 9.99 8.87
CA TYR A 524 -13.10 10.37 10.09
C TYR A 524 -12.89 11.86 10.41
N PRO A 525 -11.66 12.42 10.34
CA PRO A 525 -11.48 13.87 10.50
C PRO A 525 -12.07 14.74 9.40
N ASP A 526 -12.30 14.24 8.19
CA ASP A 526 -12.99 15.04 7.16
C ASP A 526 -14.44 15.29 7.58
N LEU A 527 -15.09 14.31 8.22
CA LEU A 527 -16.50 14.36 8.58
C LEU A 527 -16.76 14.87 10.01
N TYR A 528 -15.89 14.51 10.95
CA TYR A 528 -16.17 14.64 12.40
C TYR A 528 -15.06 15.33 13.19
N ARG A 529 -14.04 15.92 12.56
CA ARG A 529 -12.95 16.59 13.30
C ARG A 529 -13.51 17.66 14.25
N ARG A 530 -12.88 17.79 15.42
CA ARG A 530 -13.02 18.94 16.30
C ARG A 530 -11.68 19.19 16.96
N SER A 531 -10.95 20.18 16.47
CA SER A 531 -9.65 20.54 17.05
C SER A 531 -9.40 22.05 16.95
N PRO A 532 -8.65 22.66 17.89
CA PRO A 532 -8.27 24.07 17.78
C PRO A 532 -7.51 24.35 16.48
N ALA A 533 -7.81 25.47 15.82
CA ALA A 533 -7.10 25.93 14.62
C ALA A 533 -6.11 27.08 14.90
N GLY A 534 -6.17 27.68 16.09
CA GLY A 534 -5.32 28.79 16.49
C GLY A 534 -5.79 29.43 17.81
N ALA A 535 -5.05 30.43 18.28
CA ALA A 535 -5.44 31.20 19.47
C ALA A 535 -6.72 32.04 19.21
N PRO A 536 -7.56 32.32 20.23
CA PRO A 536 -8.74 33.16 20.05
C PRO A 536 -8.42 34.57 19.52
N VAL A 537 -9.30 35.11 18.67
CA VAL A 537 -9.16 36.45 18.08
C VAL A 537 -10.03 37.43 18.86
N ALA A 538 -9.45 38.53 19.34
CA ALA A 538 -10.20 39.58 20.03
C ALA A 538 -11.18 40.27 19.06
N PHE A 539 -12.48 40.21 19.36
CA PHE A 539 -13.54 40.66 18.46
C PHE A 539 -14.33 41.87 19.00
N ALA A 540 -14.36 42.06 20.32
CA ALA A 540 -15.14 43.11 20.98
C ALA A 540 -14.94 44.52 20.40
N ARG A 541 -13.71 44.86 19.98
CA ARG A 541 -13.39 46.16 19.39
C ARG A 541 -13.98 46.32 17.99
N ILE A 542 -13.92 45.26 17.19
CA ILE A 542 -14.50 45.23 15.83
C ILE A 542 -16.02 45.35 15.95
N ASP A 543 -16.63 44.56 16.84
CA ASP A 543 -18.08 44.57 17.09
C ASP A 543 -18.58 45.96 17.52
N SER A 544 -17.85 46.58 18.46
CA SER A 544 -18.16 47.94 18.93
C SER A 544 -18.03 49.00 17.83
N LEU A 545 -17.00 48.89 16.98
CA LEU A 545 -16.78 49.81 15.87
C LEU A 545 -17.89 49.72 14.81
N VAL A 546 -18.24 48.49 14.39
CA VAL A 546 -19.30 48.28 13.39
C VAL A 546 -20.63 48.83 13.89
N SER A 547 -21.01 48.50 15.13
CA SER A 547 -22.24 49.00 15.75
C SER A 547 -22.25 50.53 15.86
N ALA A 548 -21.15 51.16 16.29
CA ALA A 548 -21.07 52.62 16.41
C ALA A 548 -21.18 53.36 15.06
N GLN A 549 -20.65 52.79 13.98
CA GLN A 549 -20.67 53.42 12.66
C GLN A 549 -21.96 53.20 11.87
N THR A 550 -22.76 52.18 12.23
CA THR A 550 -23.94 51.78 11.43
C THR A 550 -25.24 51.74 12.21
N GLY A 551 -25.20 51.86 13.55
CA GLY A 551 -26.37 51.80 14.41
C GLY A 551 -26.96 50.41 14.61
N VAL A 552 -26.36 49.35 14.05
CA VAL A 552 -26.81 47.96 14.24
C VAL A 552 -26.52 47.45 15.65
N GLN A 553 -27.33 46.52 16.14
CA GLN A 553 -27.06 45.84 17.41
C GLN A 553 -25.78 45.01 17.31
N ARG A 554 -24.97 45.05 18.38
CA ARG A 554 -23.75 44.26 18.49
C ARG A 554 -24.03 42.76 18.44
N LEU A 555 -23.09 41.99 17.90
CA LEU A 555 -23.14 40.52 17.91
C LEU A 555 -22.90 39.96 19.32
N GLY A 556 -22.30 40.75 20.22
CA GLY A 556 -22.15 40.41 21.63
C GLY A 556 -20.98 39.49 21.92
N VAL A 557 -19.99 39.42 21.02
CA VAL A 557 -18.88 38.46 21.11
C VAL A 557 -17.61 39.15 21.58
N GLN A 558 -17.05 38.69 22.70
CA GLN A 558 -15.80 39.25 23.22
C GLN A 558 -14.58 38.79 22.40
N SER A 559 -14.44 37.47 22.24
CA SER A 559 -13.36 36.83 21.51
C SER A 559 -13.90 35.66 20.70
N LEU A 560 -13.38 35.47 19.50
CA LEU A 560 -13.75 34.39 18.60
C LEU A 560 -12.75 33.23 18.74
N PRO A 561 -13.17 32.03 19.21
CA PRO A 561 -12.32 30.86 19.11
C PRO A 561 -12.09 30.48 17.64
N GLN A 562 -10.97 29.80 17.36
CA GLN A 562 -10.66 29.27 16.03
C GLN A 562 -10.73 27.75 16.04
N TRP A 563 -11.61 27.17 15.21
CA TRP A 563 -11.86 25.73 15.16
C TRP A 563 -11.60 25.14 13.78
N ASN A 564 -11.02 23.95 13.75
CA ASN A 564 -11.06 23.04 12.62
C ASN A 564 -12.15 22.01 12.88
N LEU A 565 -13.24 22.08 12.10
CA LEU A 565 -14.42 21.25 12.26
C LEU A 565 -14.63 20.37 11.04
N GLY A 566 -14.97 19.10 11.26
CA GLY A 566 -15.36 18.18 10.20
C GLY A 566 -16.73 18.56 9.61
N ASN A 567 -16.91 18.23 8.34
CA ASN A 567 -18.12 18.51 7.59
C ASN A 567 -18.81 17.18 7.20
N PRO A 568 -19.97 16.84 7.79
CA PRO A 568 -20.68 15.60 7.49
C PRO A 568 -21.24 15.56 6.06
N ASP A 569 -21.33 16.69 5.37
CA ASP A 569 -21.83 16.80 4.00
C ASP A 569 -20.73 16.59 2.94
N VAL A 570 -19.48 16.33 3.35
CA VAL A 570 -18.40 16.00 2.41
C VAL A 570 -18.70 14.67 1.75
N GLY A 571 -18.90 14.70 0.44
CA GLY A 571 -19.04 13.53 -0.39
C GLY A 571 -17.70 12.87 -0.73
N VAL A 572 -17.78 11.70 -1.35
CA VAL A 572 -16.61 10.97 -1.87
C VAL A 572 -15.92 11.74 -3.01
N GLU A 573 -14.59 11.64 -3.10
CA GLU A 573 -13.91 11.98 -4.35
C GLU A 573 -14.18 10.86 -5.37
N SER A 574 -14.37 11.19 -6.63
CA SER A 574 -14.56 10.17 -7.68
C SER A 574 -13.67 10.45 -8.88
N ALA A 575 -13.37 9.39 -9.64
CA ALA A 575 -12.61 9.48 -10.87
C ALA A 575 -13.22 8.56 -11.92
N VAL A 576 -13.35 9.06 -13.15
CA VAL A 576 -13.55 8.24 -14.33
C VAL A 576 -12.25 8.23 -15.12
N SER A 577 -11.71 7.05 -15.36
CA SER A 577 -10.42 6.88 -16.03
C SER A 577 -10.56 6.10 -17.31
N TYR A 578 -9.94 6.64 -18.36
CA TYR A 578 -9.73 5.98 -19.64
C TYR A 578 -8.26 5.60 -19.74
N GLU A 579 -7.97 4.35 -20.04
CA GLU A 579 -6.60 3.87 -20.16
C GLU A 579 -6.42 3.07 -21.43
N PHE A 580 -5.33 3.36 -22.13
CA PHE A 580 -4.80 2.53 -23.19
C PHE A 580 -3.46 1.97 -22.74
N GLY A 581 -3.23 0.69 -22.98
CA GLY A 581 -1.96 0.06 -22.66
C GLY A 581 -1.50 -0.86 -23.77
N TYR A 582 -0.19 -0.95 -23.93
CA TYR A 582 0.50 -1.91 -24.74
C TYR A 582 1.56 -2.61 -23.90
N LYS A 583 1.68 -3.92 -24.04
CA LYS A 583 2.79 -4.69 -23.51
C LYS A 583 3.20 -5.72 -24.53
N GLY A 584 4.50 -5.88 -24.72
CA GLY A 584 4.97 -6.92 -25.61
C GLY A 584 6.47 -7.13 -25.60
N ILE A 585 6.86 -8.23 -26.24
CA ILE A 585 8.24 -8.63 -26.44
C ILE A 585 8.60 -8.34 -27.90
N ILE A 586 9.55 -7.44 -28.12
CA ILE A 586 10.08 -7.10 -29.44
C ILE A 586 11.36 -7.92 -29.67
N GLY A 587 11.36 -8.77 -30.68
CA GLY A 587 12.47 -9.70 -30.92
C GLY A 587 12.54 -10.77 -29.83
N ARG A 588 13.70 -10.93 -29.20
CA ARG A 588 13.92 -11.93 -28.12
C ARG A 588 14.35 -11.35 -26.78
N SER A 589 14.75 -10.08 -26.75
CA SER A 589 15.49 -9.50 -25.62
C SER A 589 14.89 -8.20 -25.10
N LEU A 590 13.82 -7.67 -25.72
CA LEU A 590 13.27 -6.36 -25.37
C LEU A 590 11.80 -6.51 -24.95
N TYR A 591 11.53 -6.34 -23.66
CA TYR A 591 10.16 -6.24 -23.13
C TYR A 591 9.81 -4.76 -22.93
N VAL A 592 8.67 -4.35 -23.48
CA VAL A 592 8.20 -2.97 -23.46
C VAL A 592 6.79 -2.91 -22.91
N THR A 593 6.54 -1.95 -22.02
CA THR A 593 5.21 -1.54 -21.57
C THR A 593 5.00 -0.06 -21.89
N LEU A 594 3.83 0.29 -22.41
CA LEU A 594 3.43 1.67 -22.66
C LEU A 594 2.00 1.84 -22.16
N ASP A 595 1.77 2.71 -21.20
CA ASP A 595 0.46 2.99 -20.63
C ASP A 595 0.15 4.48 -20.77
N GLY A 596 -0.93 4.81 -21.48
CA GLY A 596 -1.49 6.17 -21.57
C GLY A 596 -2.80 6.23 -20.79
N TYR A 597 -3.02 7.31 -20.03
CA TYR A 597 -4.24 7.48 -19.25
C TYR A 597 -4.78 8.90 -19.28
N LEU A 598 -6.10 9.00 -19.09
CA LEU A 598 -6.85 10.24 -18.88
C LEU A 598 -7.83 10.02 -17.74
N ASN A 599 -7.68 10.76 -16.64
CA ASN A 599 -8.54 10.70 -15.47
C ASN A 599 -9.34 12.00 -15.35
N GLN A 600 -10.66 11.91 -15.31
CA GLN A 600 -11.54 13.00 -14.91
C GLN A 600 -11.92 12.81 -13.45
N ARG A 601 -11.35 13.63 -12.58
CA ARG A 601 -11.52 13.59 -11.12
C ARG A 601 -12.48 14.67 -10.68
N ARG A 602 -13.42 14.33 -9.82
CA ARG A 602 -14.47 15.23 -9.32
C ARG A 602 -14.55 15.17 -7.81
N ASN A 603 -15.09 16.23 -7.22
CA ASN A 603 -15.34 16.37 -5.81
C ASN A 603 -14.09 16.25 -4.93
N PHE A 604 -12.93 16.80 -5.36
CA PHE A 604 -11.73 16.82 -4.51
C PHE A 604 -12.05 17.37 -3.13
N ILE A 605 -11.65 16.66 -2.08
CA ILE A 605 -11.81 17.11 -0.70
C ILE A 605 -10.72 18.14 -0.42
N SER A 606 -11.10 19.34 0.04
CA SER A 606 -10.16 20.38 0.45
C SER A 606 -9.20 19.89 1.53
N VAL A 607 -7.98 20.41 1.58
CA VAL A 607 -7.08 20.08 2.68
C VAL A 607 -7.69 20.54 4.03
N PRO A 608 -7.40 19.86 5.15
CA PRO A 608 -7.91 20.14 6.49
C PRO A 608 -7.88 21.60 6.96
N LEU A 609 -7.02 22.45 6.38
CA LEU A 609 -6.86 23.86 6.75
C LEU A 609 -7.31 24.83 5.64
N GLY A 610 -7.79 24.29 4.52
CA GLY A 610 -8.11 25.05 3.31
C GLY A 610 -9.55 25.49 3.22
N GLY A 611 -10.51 24.74 3.76
CA GLY A 611 -11.94 24.93 3.48
C GLY A 611 -12.65 26.14 4.13
N LEU A 612 -13.92 26.36 3.78
CA LEU A 612 -14.72 27.56 4.11
C LEU A 612 -15.92 27.23 4.99
N ALA A 613 -16.08 27.96 6.10
CA ALA A 613 -17.21 27.76 7.00
C ALA A 613 -18.58 28.16 6.43
N PRO A 614 -18.79 29.33 5.78
CA PRO A 614 -20.11 29.79 5.35
C PRO A 614 -20.85 28.89 4.36
N GLN A 615 -20.14 27.97 3.70
CA GLN A 615 -20.75 26.99 2.81
C GLN A 615 -21.41 25.82 3.55
N VAL A 616 -21.11 25.65 4.84
CA VAL A 616 -21.47 24.49 5.65
C VAL A 616 -22.15 24.93 6.96
N TYR A 617 -21.57 25.92 7.61
CA TYR A 617 -22.04 26.52 8.85
C TYR A 617 -22.74 27.85 8.58
N ARG A 618 -23.76 28.14 9.40
CA ARG A 618 -24.51 29.40 9.29
C ARG A 618 -23.57 30.58 9.55
N PRO A 619 -23.39 31.52 8.61
CA PRO A 619 -22.50 32.66 8.81
C PRO A 619 -23.02 33.59 9.91
N VAL A 620 -22.12 34.23 10.66
CA VAL A 620 -22.47 35.27 11.64
C VAL A 620 -22.33 36.62 10.95
N ARG A 621 -23.44 37.33 10.77
CA ARG A 621 -23.53 38.61 10.04
C ARG A 621 -24.46 39.57 10.77
N TYR A 622 -24.30 40.87 10.53
CA TYR A 622 -25.21 41.89 11.09
C TYR A 622 -26.54 41.98 10.34
N GLY A 623 -26.66 41.34 9.17
CA GLY A 623 -27.84 41.45 8.32
C GLY A 623 -28.00 42.83 7.68
N ASN A 624 -26.92 43.63 7.67
CA ASN A 624 -26.87 44.97 7.08
C ASN A 624 -25.61 45.06 6.19
N ALA A 625 -25.79 45.40 4.91
CA ALA A 625 -24.71 45.36 3.93
C ALA A 625 -23.54 46.31 4.27
N GLN A 626 -23.82 47.49 4.81
CA GLN A 626 -22.78 48.45 5.22
C GLN A 626 -22.01 47.93 6.44
N ALA A 627 -22.72 47.42 7.44
CA ALA A 627 -22.12 46.82 8.63
C ALA A 627 -21.25 45.60 8.29
N ASP A 628 -21.74 44.71 7.43
CA ASP A 628 -21.01 43.53 6.98
C ASP A 628 -19.80 43.90 6.10
N SER A 629 -19.87 44.99 5.33
CA SER A 629 -18.71 45.53 4.59
C SER A 629 -17.63 46.04 5.53
N ILE A 630 -17.99 46.76 6.60
CA ILE A 630 -17.03 47.24 7.62
C ILE A 630 -16.44 46.04 8.38
N LEU A 631 -17.29 45.09 8.78
CA LEU A 631 -16.85 43.84 9.42
C LEU A 631 -15.83 43.09 8.56
N ARG A 632 -16.09 42.96 7.24
CA ARG A 632 -15.15 42.36 6.29
C ARG A 632 -13.84 43.12 6.25
N ALA A 633 -13.90 44.45 6.13
CA ALA A 633 -12.70 45.28 6.08
C ALA A 633 -11.85 45.13 7.36
N GLU A 634 -12.45 45.15 8.54
CA GLU A 634 -11.72 45.00 9.82
C GLU A 634 -11.16 43.59 10.02
N LEU A 635 -11.92 42.54 9.70
CA LEU A 635 -11.43 41.17 9.79
C LEU A 635 -10.30 40.91 8.79
N ASN A 636 -10.38 41.47 7.58
CA ASN A 636 -9.35 41.32 6.56
C ASN A 636 -8.01 41.96 6.94
N LYS A 637 -8.01 42.99 7.81
CA LYS A 637 -6.77 43.54 8.39
C LYS A 637 -6.04 42.54 9.29
N ILE A 638 -6.77 41.59 9.87
CA ILE A 638 -6.19 40.52 10.71
C ILE A 638 -5.84 39.31 9.85
N ASN A 639 -6.83 38.79 9.12
CA ASN A 639 -6.65 37.71 8.18
C ASN A 639 -7.75 37.80 7.10
N PRO A 640 -7.39 37.86 5.80
CA PRO A 640 -8.34 37.97 4.70
C PRO A 640 -9.41 36.87 4.63
N ALA A 641 -9.18 35.72 5.25
CA ALA A 641 -10.14 34.61 5.28
C ALA A 641 -11.12 34.69 6.46
N TYR A 642 -10.92 35.57 7.45
CA TYR A 642 -11.71 35.54 8.70
C TYR A 642 -13.17 35.89 8.51
N PHE A 643 -13.50 36.84 7.64
CA PHE A 643 -14.91 37.12 7.35
C PHE A 643 -15.63 35.89 6.79
N ASP A 644 -14.98 35.19 5.85
CA ASP A 644 -15.49 33.96 5.24
C ASP A 644 -15.21 32.71 6.09
N ARG A 645 -14.79 32.85 7.35
CA ARG A 645 -14.69 31.78 8.35
C ARG A 645 -15.59 32.04 9.56
N LEU A 646 -16.07 33.26 9.73
CA LEU A 646 -16.92 33.66 10.83
C LEU A 646 -18.33 33.08 10.68
N ALA A 647 -18.63 32.07 11.50
CA ALA A 647 -19.86 31.30 11.47
C ALA A 647 -20.24 30.79 12.88
N TYR A 648 -21.47 30.30 13.02
CA TYR A 648 -21.93 29.64 14.24
C TYR A 648 -21.46 28.18 14.25
N ASP A 649 -20.85 27.74 15.35
CA ASP A 649 -20.58 26.33 15.61
C ASP A 649 -21.90 25.58 15.90
N ARG A 650 -21.85 24.25 15.98
CA ARG A 650 -22.99 23.35 16.22
C ARG A 650 -23.71 23.64 17.55
N ASP A 651 -23.02 24.23 18.52
CA ASP A 651 -23.58 24.68 19.80
C ASP A 651 -24.19 26.09 19.74
N GLY A 652 -24.18 26.74 18.57
CA GLY A 652 -24.71 28.09 18.37
C GLY A 652 -23.76 29.21 18.80
N THR A 653 -22.51 28.91 19.14
CA THR A 653 -21.52 29.94 19.50
C THR A 653 -20.79 30.50 18.26
N PRO A 654 -20.58 31.83 18.14
CA PRO A 654 -19.77 32.40 17.07
C PRO A 654 -18.30 32.00 17.16
N ALA A 655 -17.74 31.53 16.05
CA ALA A 655 -16.34 31.13 15.94
C ALA A 655 -15.77 31.42 14.54
N LEU A 656 -14.45 31.40 14.44
CA LEU A 656 -13.76 31.32 13.15
C LEU A 656 -13.55 29.84 12.83
N ILE A 657 -14.35 29.32 11.90
CA ILE A 657 -14.39 27.91 11.56
C ILE A 657 -13.66 27.67 10.25
N ILE A 658 -12.86 26.61 10.23
CA ILE A 658 -12.28 26.01 9.03
C ILE A 658 -12.89 24.63 8.92
N THR A 659 -13.44 24.28 7.76
CA THR A 659 -14.13 23.01 7.57
C THR A 659 -13.94 22.50 6.15
N PRO A 660 -13.72 21.18 5.95
CA PRO A 660 -13.47 20.67 4.62
C PRO A 660 -14.72 20.71 3.73
N THR A 661 -14.53 20.78 2.42
CA THR A 661 -15.60 20.74 1.42
C THR A 661 -15.09 20.13 0.11
N ASN A 662 -15.99 19.70 -0.77
CA ASN A 662 -15.64 19.23 -2.11
C ASN A 662 -15.44 20.44 -3.05
N ILE A 663 -14.21 20.69 -3.47
CA ILE A 663 -13.81 21.96 -4.07
C ILE A 663 -13.61 21.94 -5.58
N ALA A 664 -13.40 20.79 -6.23
CA ALA A 664 -12.89 20.84 -7.60
C ALA A 664 -13.21 19.67 -8.53
N GLU A 665 -13.10 19.99 -9.82
CA GLU A 665 -12.98 19.06 -10.93
C GLU A 665 -11.61 19.26 -11.60
N VAL A 666 -10.91 18.15 -11.86
CA VAL A 666 -9.58 18.15 -12.48
C VAL A 666 -9.51 17.07 -13.55
N ILE A 667 -8.92 17.43 -14.68
CA ILE A 667 -8.55 16.48 -15.73
C ILE A 667 -7.05 16.24 -15.62
N GLU A 668 -6.66 14.99 -15.48
CA GLU A 668 -5.27 14.54 -15.39
C GLU A 668 -4.99 13.60 -16.55
N ARG A 669 -3.81 13.71 -17.16
CA ARG A 669 -3.37 12.81 -18.23
C ARG A 669 -1.91 12.46 -18.05
N GLY A 670 -1.51 11.30 -18.55
CA GLY A 670 -0.12 10.92 -18.51
C GLY A 670 0.22 9.75 -19.41
N VAL A 671 1.52 9.53 -19.53
CA VAL A 671 2.12 8.44 -20.28
C VAL A 671 3.23 7.83 -19.44
N GLU A 672 3.24 6.51 -19.37
CA GLU A 672 4.22 5.72 -18.66
C GLU A 672 4.85 4.74 -19.65
N LEU A 673 6.17 4.72 -19.73
CA LEU A 673 6.97 3.80 -20.56
C LEU A 673 7.87 2.96 -19.64
N GLY A 674 7.89 1.65 -19.86
CA GLY A 674 8.76 0.71 -19.17
C GLY A 674 9.49 -0.16 -20.18
N ILE A 675 10.78 -0.35 -19.98
CA ILE A 675 11.67 -1.09 -20.86
C ILE A 675 12.53 -2.01 -20.00
N ASN A 676 12.51 -3.31 -20.32
CA ASN A 676 13.48 -4.27 -19.83
C ASN A 676 14.21 -4.86 -21.04
N TYR A 677 15.52 -4.65 -21.09
CA TYR A 677 16.40 -5.18 -22.13
C TYR A 677 17.33 -6.24 -21.54
N TYR A 678 17.13 -7.48 -21.96
CA TYR A 678 17.90 -8.66 -21.53
C TYR A 678 19.15 -8.78 -22.39
N LEU A 679 20.26 -8.19 -21.93
CA LEU A 679 21.56 -8.27 -22.64
C LEU A 679 22.11 -9.69 -22.65
N SER A 680 21.83 -10.44 -21.58
CA SER A 680 22.09 -11.88 -21.43
C SER A 680 21.12 -12.45 -20.40
N ASP A 681 21.21 -13.76 -20.13
CA ASP A 681 20.42 -14.42 -19.08
C ASP A 681 20.77 -13.90 -17.67
N ARG A 682 21.91 -13.20 -17.52
CA ARG A 682 22.43 -12.69 -16.25
C ARG A 682 22.36 -11.18 -16.13
N LEU A 683 22.26 -10.45 -17.24
CA LEU A 683 22.37 -8.99 -17.27
C LEU A 683 21.12 -8.36 -17.90
N VAL A 684 20.43 -7.52 -17.13
CA VAL A 684 19.22 -6.81 -17.54
C VAL A 684 19.42 -5.31 -17.36
N ALA A 685 19.21 -4.55 -18.43
CA ALA A 685 19.06 -3.11 -18.36
C ALA A 685 17.57 -2.76 -18.25
N THR A 686 17.24 -1.84 -17.35
CA THR A 686 15.87 -1.39 -17.09
C THR A 686 15.79 0.10 -17.29
N ALA A 687 14.72 0.58 -17.90
CA ALA A 687 14.45 2.00 -18.04
C ALA A 687 12.95 2.28 -17.93
N ASN A 688 12.58 3.20 -17.05
CA ASN A 688 11.20 3.64 -16.86
C ASN A 688 11.13 5.15 -17.03
N ALA A 689 10.10 5.63 -17.71
CA ALA A 689 9.78 7.04 -17.83
C ALA A 689 8.30 7.26 -17.52
N ALA A 690 7.99 8.31 -16.77
CA ALA A 690 6.62 8.71 -16.50
C ALA A 690 6.48 10.22 -16.73
N TRP A 691 5.45 10.60 -17.46
CA TRP A 691 5.04 11.99 -17.68
C TRP A 691 3.60 12.19 -17.23
N LEU A 692 3.34 13.30 -16.55
CA LEU A 692 2.03 13.68 -16.04
C LEU A 692 1.75 15.15 -16.33
N ASP A 693 0.52 15.44 -16.70
CA ASP A 693 -0.03 16.78 -16.89
C ASP A 693 -1.46 16.85 -16.34
N PHE A 694 -1.88 18.03 -15.91
CA PHE A 694 -3.21 18.22 -15.32
C PHE A 694 -3.77 19.61 -15.60
N ARG A 695 -5.09 19.71 -15.59
CA ARG A 695 -5.84 20.95 -15.73
C ARG A 695 -6.98 20.99 -14.74
N VAL A 696 -7.00 22.00 -13.88
CA VAL A 696 -8.12 22.30 -13.01
C VAL A 696 -9.25 22.89 -13.86
N VAL A 697 -10.39 22.21 -13.90
CA VAL A 697 -11.58 22.64 -14.67
C VAL A 697 -12.44 23.56 -13.82
N GLU A 698 -12.61 23.21 -12.54
CA GLU A 698 -13.36 23.99 -11.56
C GLU A 698 -12.58 24.00 -10.24
N ASN A 699 -12.54 25.16 -9.59
CA ASN A 699 -12.13 25.28 -8.19
C ASN A 699 -13.06 26.25 -7.46
N LYS A 700 -13.97 25.71 -6.66
CA LYS A 700 -14.92 26.45 -5.80
C LYS A 700 -14.21 27.19 -4.67
N LEU A 701 -12.93 26.92 -4.45
CA LEU A 701 -12.09 27.58 -3.46
C LEU A 701 -10.74 28.00 -4.05
N PRO A 702 -10.69 29.08 -4.86
CA PRO A 702 -9.48 29.49 -5.60
C PRO A 702 -8.27 29.82 -4.71
N THR A 703 -8.50 30.16 -3.45
CA THR A 703 -7.44 30.40 -2.45
C THR A 703 -6.67 29.12 -2.11
N GLN A 704 -7.27 27.95 -2.29
CA GLN A 704 -6.60 26.67 -2.14
C GLN A 704 -6.08 26.18 -3.50
N LYS A 705 -4.76 26.11 -3.63
CA LYS A 705 -4.11 25.57 -4.83
C LYS A 705 -4.35 24.07 -4.95
N ILE A 706 -4.60 23.62 -6.17
CA ILE A 706 -4.76 22.22 -6.50
C ILE A 706 -3.59 21.83 -7.39
N VAL A 707 -2.75 20.96 -6.86
CA VAL A 707 -1.55 20.45 -7.53
C VAL A 707 -1.47 18.93 -7.31
N PRO A 708 -0.81 18.20 -8.23
CA PRO A 708 -0.71 16.76 -8.13
C PRO A 708 0.31 16.30 -7.06
N ASN A 709 1.06 17.22 -6.43
CA ASN A 709 2.06 16.89 -5.41
C ASN A 709 3.02 15.78 -5.85
N THR A 710 3.38 15.79 -7.12
CA THR A 710 4.29 14.82 -7.72
C THR A 710 5.03 15.50 -8.85
N SER A 711 6.17 14.93 -9.21
CA SER A 711 6.96 15.42 -10.32
C SER A 711 6.25 15.21 -11.66
N PRO A 712 6.23 16.21 -12.57
CA PRO A 712 5.64 16.06 -13.89
C PRO A 712 6.42 15.09 -14.79
N ARG A 713 7.70 14.85 -14.51
CA ARG A 713 8.56 13.91 -15.25
C ARG A 713 9.47 13.15 -14.31
N ARG A 714 9.45 11.83 -14.42
CA ARG A 714 10.34 10.93 -13.66
C ARG A 714 10.99 9.93 -14.57
N TYR A 715 12.24 9.62 -14.27
CA TYR A 715 13.02 8.63 -15.02
C TYR A 715 13.74 7.72 -14.04
N ASN A 716 13.66 6.41 -14.28
CA ASN A 716 14.49 5.42 -13.62
C ASN A 716 15.32 4.71 -14.69
N ILE A 717 16.61 4.53 -14.47
CA ILE A 717 17.51 3.79 -15.36
C ILE A 717 18.37 2.90 -14.49
N GLY A 718 18.39 1.60 -14.75
CA GLY A 718 19.13 0.66 -13.94
C GLY A 718 19.77 -0.45 -14.73
N LEU A 719 20.78 -1.06 -14.11
CA LEU A 719 21.44 -2.26 -14.61
C LEU A 719 21.48 -3.27 -13.47
N SER A 720 21.03 -4.48 -13.75
CA SER A 720 20.98 -5.58 -12.78
C SER A 720 21.72 -6.78 -13.35
N TYR A 721 22.70 -7.27 -12.59
CA TYR A 721 23.41 -8.51 -12.84
C TYR A 721 23.02 -9.55 -11.77
N SER A 722 22.84 -10.80 -12.18
CA SER A 722 22.57 -11.90 -11.27
C SER A 722 23.26 -13.18 -11.75
N GLU A 723 24.13 -13.72 -10.91
CA GLU A 723 24.65 -15.08 -11.02
C GLU A 723 24.05 -15.90 -9.86
N PRO A 724 23.16 -16.86 -10.14
CA PRO A 724 22.54 -17.69 -9.12
C PRO A 724 23.57 -18.29 -8.16
N GLN A 725 23.27 -18.27 -6.85
CA GLN A 725 24.09 -18.84 -5.78
C GLN A 725 25.56 -18.37 -5.73
N ARG A 726 25.90 -17.26 -6.39
CA ARG A 726 27.25 -16.68 -6.36
C ARG A 726 27.21 -15.22 -5.97
N TRP A 727 26.71 -14.36 -6.86
CA TRP A 727 26.63 -12.94 -6.58
C TRP A 727 25.63 -12.24 -7.49
N ASP A 728 25.13 -11.13 -6.98
CA ASP A 728 24.19 -10.27 -7.68
C ASP A 728 24.54 -8.81 -7.39
N ALA A 729 24.24 -7.93 -8.33
CA ALA A 729 24.41 -6.50 -8.14
C ALA A 729 23.39 -5.74 -8.98
N SER A 730 22.91 -4.63 -8.46
CA SER A 730 22.07 -3.69 -9.19
C SER A 730 22.44 -2.27 -8.86
N ILE A 731 22.51 -1.43 -9.89
CA ILE A 731 22.66 0.01 -9.76
C ILE A 731 21.49 0.68 -10.45
N MET A 732 20.92 1.70 -9.80
CA MET A 732 19.71 2.35 -10.27
C MET A 732 19.80 3.86 -10.07
N LEU A 733 19.69 4.61 -11.16
CA LEU A 733 19.50 6.05 -11.16
C LEU A 733 18.01 6.35 -11.11
N ARG A 734 17.59 7.18 -10.16
CA ARG A 734 16.25 7.78 -10.10
C ARG A 734 16.36 9.28 -10.23
N TYR A 735 15.61 9.84 -11.18
CA TYR A 735 15.50 11.27 -11.44
C TYR A 735 14.05 11.74 -11.28
N SER A 736 13.88 12.90 -10.66
CA SER A 736 12.60 13.57 -10.46
C SER A 736 12.75 15.06 -10.79
N ASP A 737 11.93 15.56 -11.74
CA ASP A 737 11.81 17.00 -12.02
C ASP A 737 11.27 17.74 -10.79
N GLY A 738 11.62 19.03 -10.65
CA GLY A 738 11.11 19.86 -9.57
C GLY A 738 9.62 20.15 -9.70
N PHE A 739 8.92 20.28 -8.58
CA PHE A 739 7.46 20.44 -8.56
C PHE A 739 6.97 21.19 -7.33
N THR A 740 5.74 21.70 -7.41
CA THR A 740 5.08 22.36 -6.27
C THR A 740 4.42 21.32 -5.38
N TRP A 741 4.63 21.43 -4.07
CA TRP A 741 3.98 20.65 -3.03
C TRP A 741 3.04 21.53 -2.22
N VAL A 742 1.79 21.09 -2.06
CA VAL A 742 0.74 21.74 -1.27
C VAL A 742 0.07 20.69 -0.39
N ALA A 743 0.32 20.75 0.91
CA ALA A 743 -0.26 19.87 1.90
C ALA A 743 -0.49 20.63 3.23
N GLY A 744 -1.62 21.34 3.32
CA GLY A 744 -1.99 22.07 4.54
C GLY A 744 -0.96 23.16 4.89
N LEU A 745 -0.31 23.06 6.05
CA LEU A 745 0.73 24.04 6.44
C LEU A 745 2.00 24.00 5.59
N PHE A 746 2.22 22.92 4.84
CA PHE A 746 3.42 22.73 4.04
C PHE A 746 3.10 23.03 2.57
N GLU A 747 3.36 24.27 2.17
CA GLU A 747 3.28 24.72 0.78
C GLU A 747 4.63 25.27 0.31
N GLY A 748 5.18 24.71 -0.76
CA GLY A 748 6.46 25.15 -1.28
C GLY A 748 6.90 24.38 -2.52
N PHE A 749 8.15 24.61 -2.94
CA PHE A 749 8.72 23.97 -4.12
C PHE A 749 9.68 22.86 -3.69
N VAL A 750 9.55 21.68 -4.29
CA VAL A 750 10.50 20.57 -4.19
C VAL A 750 11.46 20.66 -5.37
N PRO A 751 12.76 20.89 -5.16
CA PRO A 751 13.75 20.97 -6.24
C PRO A 751 13.88 19.65 -6.99
N ALA A 752 14.32 19.72 -8.24
CA ALA A 752 14.69 18.53 -8.99
C ALA A 752 15.83 17.79 -8.28
N TYR A 753 15.80 16.46 -8.29
CA TYR A 753 16.85 15.64 -7.68
C TYR A 753 17.13 14.38 -8.49
N ALA A 754 18.35 13.88 -8.33
CA ALA A 754 18.81 12.64 -8.93
C ALA A 754 19.59 11.86 -7.88
N VAL A 755 19.19 10.61 -7.64
CA VAL A 755 19.82 9.71 -6.68
C VAL A 755 20.23 8.43 -7.36
N VAL A 756 21.38 7.90 -6.96
CA VAL A 756 21.89 6.61 -7.41
C VAL A 756 21.81 5.65 -6.23
N ASN A 757 21.15 4.52 -6.42
CA ASN A 757 21.05 3.44 -5.45
C ASN A 757 21.91 2.26 -5.94
N LEU A 758 22.54 1.56 -5.00
CA LEU A 758 23.34 0.37 -5.25
C LEU A 758 22.88 -0.74 -4.30
N ASN A 759 22.66 -1.93 -4.83
CA ASN A 759 22.46 -3.15 -4.05
C ASN A 759 23.41 -4.21 -4.58
N ALA A 760 24.03 -4.99 -3.70
CA ALA A 760 24.89 -6.11 -4.09
C ALA A 760 24.77 -7.25 -3.08
N GLY A 761 24.79 -8.48 -3.55
CA GLY A 761 24.77 -9.70 -2.75
C GLY A 761 25.90 -10.65 -3.17
N TYR A 762 26.45 -11.35 -2.19
CA TYR A 762 27.45 -12.40 -2.39
C TYR A 762 27.13 -13.61 -1.51
N PHE A 763 27.03 -14.78 -2.12
CA PHE A 763 26.87 -16.06 -1.44
C PHE A 763 28.25 -16.57 -1.03
N VAL A 764 28.50 -16.58 0.27
CA VAL A 764 29.73 -17.15 0.87
C VAL A 764 29.66 -18.68 0.86
N SER A 765 28.45 -19.22 1.02
CA SER A 765 28.08 -20.62 0.79
C SER A 765 26.62 -20.66 0.33
N ASP A 766 26.11 -21.86 0.04
CA ASP A 766 24.70 -22.07 -0.35
C ASP A 766 23.73 -21.51 0.70
N ASP A 767 24.12 -21.58 1.98
CA ASP A 767 23.33 -21.17 3.12
C ASP A 767 23.61 -19.74 3.61
N LEU A 768 24.79 -19.17 3.29
CA LEU A 768 25.27 -17.91 3.87
C LEU A 768 25.43 -16.82 2.81
N ARG A 769 24.69 -15.72 2.98
CA ARG A 769 24.74 -14.57 2.07
C ARG A 769 25.08 -13.27 2.80
N VAL A 770 25.97 -12.49 2.20
CA VAL A 770 26.28 -11.12 2.58
C VAL A 770 25.66 -10.16 1.57
N SER A 771 25.00 -9.10 2.02
CA SER A 771 24.38 -8.10 1.15
C SER A 771 24.72 -6.67 1.56
N LEU A 772 25.01 -5.81 0.59
CA LEU A 772 25.23 -4.39 0.74
C LEU A 772 24.09 -3.63 0.09
N ASN A 773 23.52 -2.64 0.77
CA ASN A 773 22.59 -1.67 0.19
C ASN A 773 23.12 -0.28 0.45
N VAL A 774 23.09 0.59 -0.56
CA VAL A 774 23.43 2.00 -0.44
C VAL A 774 22.40 2.82 -1.19
N PHE A 775 21.55 3.53 -0.44
CA PHE A 775 20.64 4.53 -0.99
C PHE A 775 21.35 5.87 -1.11
N ASN A 776 21.12 6.59 -2.21
CA ASN A 776 21.76 7.87 -2.47
C ASN A 776 23.30 7.78 -2.33
N LEU A 777 23.91 6.87 -3.08
CA LEU A 777 25.34 6.54 -3.11
C LEU A 777 26.24 7.78 -3.19
N LEU A 778 25.79 8.82 -3.90
CA LEU A 778 26.53 10.07 -4.12
C LEU A 778 26.31 11.12 -3.00
N ASP A 779 25.57 10.77 -1.94
CA ASP A 779 25.22 11.63 -0.79
C ASP A 779 24.68 13.02 -1.17
N ARG A 780 23.84 13.07 -2.21
CA ARG A 780 23.24 14.34 -2.65
C ARG A 780 22.13 14.77 -1.68
N PRO A 781 22.22 15.94 -1.02
CA PRO A 781 21.14 16.42 -0.17
C PRO A 781 19.92 16.77 -1.02
N HIS A 782 18.77 16.24 -0.63
CA HIS A 782 17.48 16.53 -1.26
C HIS A 782 16.35 16.27 -0.27
N TYR A 783 15.14 16.72 -0.60
CA TYR A 783 13.91 16.36 0.09
C TYR A 783 12.86 16.05 -0.97
N GLU A 784 11.98 15.10 -0.69
CA GLU A 784 11.02 14.61 -1.69
C GLU A 784 9.61 15.15 -1.46
N ILE A 785 9.36 15.73 -0.28
CA ILE A 785 8.17 16.52 0.02
C ILE A 785 8.57 17.82 0.70
N PHE A 786 7.80 18.88 0.50
CA PHE A 786 7.96 20.09 1.30
C PHE A 786 7.42 19.85 2.72
N GLY A 787 8.18 20.25 3.74
CA GLY A 787 7.92 19.93 5.14
C GLY A 787 8.80 18.80 5.70
N GLY A 788 9.25 17.89 4.83
CA GLY A 788 10.13 16.76 5.15
C GLY A 788 11.54 17.17 5.56
N THR A 789 12.32 16.21 6.06
CA THR A 789 13.75 16.41 6.33
C THR A 789 14.61 16.36 5.07
N ILE A 790 15.85 16.83 5.17
CA ILE A 790 16.87 16.66 4.12
C ILE A 790 17.42 15.24 4.21
N LEU A 791 17.14 14.45 3.17
CA LEU A 791 17.61 13.08 2.99
C LEU A 791 19.09 13.08 2.57
N ARG A 792 19.81 12.06 3.07
CA ARG A 792 21.23 11.83 2.82
C ARG A 792 21.47 10.37 2.44
N ARG A 793 22.71 9.99 2.18
CA ARG A 793 23.08 8.59 1.98
C ARG A 793 22.63 7.74 3.17
N TYR A 794 22.21 6.51 2.86
CA TYR A 794 21.94 5.48 3.85
C TYR A 794 22.48 4.13 3.36
N ALA A 795 23.50 3.62 4.04
CA ALA A 795 24.16 2.36 3.73
C ALA A 795 23.97 1.29 4.82
N THR A 796 23.72 0.05 4.41
CA THR A 796 23.60 -1.11 5.29
C THR A 796 24.32 -2.34 4.73
N LEU A 797 24.82 -3.16 5.64
CA LEU A 797 25.36 -4.49 5.37
C LEU A 797 24.49 -5.52 6.12
N ALA A 798 24.10 -6.58 5.44
CA ALA A 798 23.32 -7.66 5.99
C ALA A 798 24.06 -9.00 5.85
N LEU A 799 23.91 -9.85 6.85
CA LEU A 799 24.25 -11.26 6.83
C LEU A 799 22.95 -12.05 6.92
N SER A 800 22.71 -12.97 6.00
CA SER A 800 21.56 -13.88 6.03
C SER A 800 22.04 -15.32 6.00
N TYR A 801 21.44 -16.17 6.82
CA TYR A 801 21.75 -17.59 6.92
C TYR A 801 20.47 -18.42 6.82
N GLU A 802 20.48 -19.44 5.97
CA GLU A 802 19.41 -20.43 5.85
C GLU A 802 19.88 -21.77 6.43
N LEU A 803 19.04 -22.39 7.25
CA LEU A 803 19.25 -23.70 7.86
C LEU A 803 18.10 -24.59 7.41
N HIS A 804 18.40 -25.53 6.52
CA HIS A 804 17.42 -26.43 5.91
C HIS A 804 16.94 -27.55 6.82
#